data_AF-A0A2C5ZZ78-F1
#
_entry.id   AF-A0A2C5ZZ78-F1
#
_cell.length_a   1.000
_cell.length_b   1.000
_cell.length_c   1.000
_cell.angle_alpha   90.00
_cell.angle_beta   90.00
_cell.angle_gamma   90.00
#
_symmetry.space_group_name_H-M   'P 1'
#
loop_
_entity.id
_entity.type
_entity.pdbx_description
1 polymer ?
#
loop_
_entity_poly.entity_id
_entity_poly.type
_entity_poly.pdbx_seq_one_letter_code
_entity_poly.pdbx_strand_id
1 'polypeptide(L)'
;MSEAQALATLASAAQKNADDFTEYRLDDFAVYCDTRAYPCEMRPLYHLDTKNALGDFYFSGILSNDGQDKVFVKRVPIAAMPIDNYGDLSKHTVQGHLWLESRLNRGAQIYYRLGRPAKEYARFFRPSLWVADLAKHFVDFLKVMGEKKRKVSIYQFRTTFCTWLRRIHKKAPAFLEWLEQYPRDDFRTSVVANIAFLHKEAVGVLEPKNVYFHTLWSEVWDFSRYKRQAAAAGLRTVVTQYTYDCFRHTLFADFLQVVPMSPETERLRNRLIRERHLEMPSALHDGAKDVSTTPGERIKNIEPGDTISTHRDGELSGTKWKREVAKGFEDIDRWFALVQSTHTDSRGGRVFDVIWYYRPVDTLCGLMKYPWNNELFLSDHCSCTEQYKIGEDEVLGVHDVEFGGTSATSAEFFCRQTYFHGERKWITLDAAHLRCEHAGGRTRAPDFVPGETLLVRVKTSSPISEPCELIASSEEGGKTEYRLRRLLRRREVDPEARAARPNELVYSDVELECKKHRIVGRCHVRFFPAGAEIATPYDRDGVGACFFLSHGQVTDEEGVPRCVPLEAAPATMRQGYDPATPMAKLRGLDLFCGGGNFGRGLEDGGGIEMKWANDYDSKAMHTYMANTESPEAVAAFLGSIDDLQRLAIQGKFARNVPAIGEVDFISGGSPCPGFSRLTNDKTTAQQRKNQSLVAAFGSFIDLYRPKYGLLENVPGIVHTRANRDQDVFSQLICAIVGLGYQTQFFFLDASSCGSAQRRSRVFLAFAAPGCRLPAKPPPTHSHPPNTRSLGLGMLPIGEPMAEREMPAATPFRFVHAEEAARDLPAIRDAKADVGRASCGSPSSRGA
;
A
#
# COMPACT_ATOMS: atom_id res chain seq x y z
N MET A 1 -27.14 0.67 -52.50
CA MET A 1 -26.53 1.25 -53.72
C MET A 1 -25.24 1.97 -53.37
N SER A 2 -24.46 2.43 -54.35
CA SER A 2 -23.28 3.27 -54.06
C SER A 2 -23.73 4.64 -53.55
N GLU A 3 -22.83 5.33 -52.85
CA GLU A 3 -23.09 6.68 -52.34
C GLU A 3 -23.51 7.66 -53.45
N ALA A 4 -22.76 7.71 -54.55
CA ALA A 4 -23.05 8.61 -55.66
C ALA A 4 -24.45 8.37 -56.29
N GLN A 5 -24.87 7.11 -56.39
CA GLN A 5 -26.21 6.76 -56.89
C GLN A 5 -27.30 7.20 -55.92
N ALA A 6 -27.07 7.05 -54.61
CA ALA A 6 -28.02 7.50 -53.60
C ALA A 6 -28.17 9.03 -53.62
N LEU A 7 -27.07 9.76 -53.67
CA LEU A 7 -27.09 11.22 -53.74
C LEU A 7 -27.78 11.73 -55.01
N ALA A 8 -27.52 11.11 -56.17
CA ALA A 8 -28.22 11.46 -57.41
C ALA A 8 -29.75 11.23 -57.33
N THR A 9 -30.18 10.20 -56.59
CA THR A 9 -31.60 9.91 -56.35
C THR A 9 -32.23 10.93 -55.41
N LEU A 10 -31.49 11.41 -54.42
CA LEU A 10 -31.96 12.34 -53.38
C LEU A 10 -31.86 13.82 -53.79
N ALA A 11 -31.04 14.13 -54.80
CA ALA A 11 -30.67 15.50 -55.21
C ALA A 11 -31.86 16.35 -55.66
N SER A 12 -32.97 15.77 -56.11
CA SER A 12 -34.18 16.51 -56.52
C SER A 12 -34.96 17.11 -55.34
N ALA A 13 -34.69 16.66 -54.11
CA ALA A 13 -35.42 17.06 -52.91
C ALA A 13 -34.48 17.53 -51.77
N ALA A 14 -33.21 17.80 -52.08
CA ALA A 14 -32.21 18.22 -51.10
C ALA A 14 -32.51 19.62 -50.54
N GLN A 15 -32.63 19.74 -49.21
CA GLN A 15 -32.75 21.03 -48.52
C GLN A 15 -31.35 21.60 -48.25
N LYS A 16 -31.09 22.83 -48.70
CA LYS A 16 -29.94 23.61 -48.26
C LYS A 16 -30.22 24.20 -46.88
N ASN A 17 -29.29 24.02 -45.95
CA ASN A 17 -29.40 24.57 -44.61
C ASN A 17 -28.99 26.06 -44.57
N ALA A 18 -29.29 26.75 -43.46
CA ALA A 18 -28.98 28.18 -43.30
C ALA A 18 -27.49 28.54 -43.41
N ASP A 19 -26.60 27.56 -43.18
CA ASP A 19 -25.14 27.68 -43.23
C ASP A 19 -24.51 27.16 -44.55
N ASP A 20 -25.28 27.16 -45.65
CA ASP A 20 -24.80 26.94 -47.03
C ASP A 20 -24.25 25.54 -47.37
N PHE A 21 -24.57 24.52 -46.56
CA PHE A 21 -24.29 23.11 -46.83
C PHE A 21 -25.56 22.27 -47.07
N THR A 22 -25.40 21.11 -47.71
CA THR A 22 -26.47 20.12 -47.94
C THR A 22 -26.40 19.04 -46.88
N GLU A 23 -27.52 18.76 -46.20
CA GLU A 23 -27.60 17.68 -45.23
C GLU A 23 -28.58 16.58 -45.64
N TYR A 24 -28.22 15.33 -45.36
CA TYR A 24 -29.10 14.18 -45.45
C TYR A 24 -29.16 13.48 -44.11
N ARG A 25 -30.34 12.99 -43.73
CA ARG A 25 -30.53 12.22 -42.50
C ARG A 25 -30.10 10.77 -42.71
N LEU A 26 -29.25 10.26 -41.81
CA LEU A 26 -28.75 8.88 -41.81
C LEU A 26 -29.37 8.09 -40.65
N ASP A 27 -30.33 7.22 -40.95
CA ASP A 27 -30.99 6.32 -40.00
C ASP A 27 -30.60 4.85 -40.24
N ASP A 28 -30.91 3.99 -39.27
CA ASP A 28 -30.62 2.56 -39.24
C ASP A 28 -29.19 2.22 -39.66
N PHE A 29 -28.25 3.04 -39.18
CA PHE A 29 -26.85 2.99 -39.60
C PHE A 29 -25.97 2.16 -38.67
N ALA A 30 -24.89 1.63 -39.25
CA ALA A 30 -23.81 0.97 -38.52
C ALA A 30 -22.46 1.45 -39.03
N VAL A 31 -21.52 1.69 -38.10
CA VAL A 31 -20.13 2.03 -38.41
C VAL A 31 -19.22 0.87 -38.06
N TYR A 32 -18.31 0.53 -38.96
CA TYR A 32 -17.44 -0.62 -38.85
C TYR A 32 -16.11 -0.40 -39.56
N CYS A 33 -15.09 -1.10 -39.12
CA CYS A 33 -13.88 -1.28 -39.91
C CYS A 33 -14.03 -2.52 -40.81
N ASP A 34 -13.33 -2.51 -41.93
CA ASP A 34 -13.38 -3.60 -42.90
C ASP A 34 -11.96 -3.95 -43.33
N THR A 35 -11.26 -4.69 -42.46
CA THR A 35 -9.88 -5.12 -42.67
C THR A 35 -9.79 -6.64 -42.81
N ARG A 36 -8.67 -7.15 -43.32
CA ARG A 36 -8.45 -8.61 -43.41
C ARG A 36 -8.55 -9.32 -42.05
N ALA A 37 -8.09 -8.68 -40.98
CA ALA A 37 -8.12 -9.23 -39.62
C ALA A 37 -9.48 -9.03 -38.93
N TYR A 38 -10.20 -7.95 -39.30
CA TYR A 38 -11.46 -7.55 -38.69
C TYR A 38 -12.49 -7.19 -39.80
N PRO A 39 -13.04 -8.19 -40.50
CA PRO A 39 -13.99 -7.94 -41.58
C PRO A 39 -15.33 -7.45 -41.02
N CYS A 40 -15.82 -6.30 -41.50
CA CYS A 40 -17.10 -5.70 -41.10
C CYS A 40 -17.32 -5.58 -39.58
N GLU A 41 -16.25 -5.36 -38.81
CA GLU A 41 -16.34 -5.31 -37.36
C GLU A 41 -16.85 -3.94 -36.88
N MET A 42 -18.00 -3.94 -36.20
CA MET A 42 -18.59 -2.71 -35.66
C MET A 42 -17.70 -2.06 -34.60
N ARG A 43 -17.54 -0.73 -34.68
CA ARG A 43 -16.69 0.06 -33.80
C ARG A 43 -17.38 1.36 -33.35
N PRO A 44 -17.09 1.86 -32.14
CA PRO A 44 -17.55 3.18 -31.70
C PRO A 44 -17.10 4.31 -32.64
N LEU A 45 -17.90 5.36 -32.72
CA LEU A 45 -17.60 6.53 -33.55
C LEU A 45 -16.39 7.31 -33.06
N TYR A 46 -16.18 7.40 -31.75
CA TYR A 46 -15.03 8.13 -31.18
C TYR A 46 -13.67 7.46 -31.46
N HIS A 47 -13.66 6.25 -32.04
CA HIS A 47 -12.44 5.60 -32.56
C HIS A 47 -11.98 6.19 -33.89
N LEU A 48 -12.85 6.90 -34.60
CA LEU A 48 -12.53 7.56 -35.86
C LEU A 48 -11.38 8.57 -35.63
N ASP A 49 -10.29 8.37 -36.36
CA ASP A 49 -9.04 9.14 -36.33
C ASP A 49 -8.27 9.12 -34.99
N THR A 50 -8.68 8.27 -34.04
CA THR A 50 -7.99 8.09 -32.75
C THR A 50 -7.34 6.71 -32.61
N LYS A 51 -7.75 5.73 -33.43
CA LYS A 51 -7.25 4.35 -33.45
C LYS A 51 -6.75 3.96 -34.85
N ASN A 52 -5.67 4.60 -35.29
CA ASN A 52 -5.11 4.45 -36.64
C ASN A 52 -4.79 3.00 -37.06
N ALA A 53 -4.54 2.11 -36.10
CA ALA A 53 -4.30 0.68 -36.36
C ALA A 53 -5.53 -0.08 -36.91
N LEU A 54 -6.73 0.49 -36.81
CA LEU A 54 -7.99 -0.12 -37.31
C LEU A 54 -8.24 0.14 -38.80
N GLY A 55 -7.40 0.94 -39.45
CA GLY A 55 -7.56 1.31 -40.86
C GLY A 55 -8.77 2.21 -41.11
N ASP A 56 -9.31 2.14 -42.33
CA ASP A 56 -10.43 2.96 -42.76
C ASP A 56 -11.76 2.51 -42.14
N PHE A 57 -12.56 3.48 -41.72
CA PHE A 57 -13.90 3.25 -41.20
C PHE A 57 -14.94 3.47 -42.31
N TYR A 58 -16.01 2.67 -42.25
CA TYR A 58 -17.10 2.70 -43.20
C TYR A 58 -18.43 2.77 -42.46
N PHE A 59 -19.45 3.33 -43.12
CA PHE A 59 -20.83 3.20 -42.67
C PHE A 59 -21.72 2.53 -43.72
N SER A 60 -22.78 1.91 -43.24
CA SER A 60 -23.95 1.52 -44.04
C SER A 60 -25.20 1.99 -43.31
N GLY A 61 -26.26 2.35 -44.04
CA GLY A 61 -27.50 2.85 -43.44
C GLY A 61 -28.46 3.44 -44.47
N ILE A 62 -29.51 4.07 -44.00
CA ILE A 62 -30.58 4.67 -44.81
C ILE A 62 -30.38 6.18 -44.84
N LEU A 63 -30.11 6.72 -46.03
CA LEU A 63 -30.13 8.16 -46.29
C LEU A 63 -31.55 8.61 -46.65
N SER A 64 -31.92 9.81 -46.23
CA SER A 64 -33.23 10.42 -46.51
C SER A 64 -33.17 11.94 -46.44
N ASN A 65 -34.10 12.61 -47.14
CA ASN A 65 -34.39 14.03 -46.97
C ASN A 65 -35.37 14.16 -45.79
N ASP A 66 -34.84 14.26 -44.57
CA ASP A 66 -35.63 14.32 -43.34
C ASP A 66 -36.71 13.24 -43.21
N GLY A 67 -36.36 12.01 -43.58
CA GLY A 67 -37.21 10.83 -43.49
C GLY A 67 -38.04 10.53 -44.75
N GLN A 68 -38.00 11.41 -45.76
CA GLN A 68 -38.57 11.19 -47.10
C GLN A 68 -37.51 10.60 -48.05
N ASP A 69 -37.96 9.90 -49.10
CA ASP A 69 -37.11 9.33 -50.16
C ASP A 69 -35.98 8.42 -49.63
N LYS A 70 -36.34 7.38 -48.88
CA LYS A 70 -35.36 6.53 -48.18
C LYS A 70 -34.52 5.68 -49.13
N VAL A 71 -33.21 5.80 -49.04
CA VAL A 71 -32.24 5.07 -49.86
C VAL A 71 -31.17 4.39 -49.02
N PHE A 72 -31.01 3.08 -49.18
CA PHE A 72 -29.95 2.34 -48.46
C PHE A 72 -28.60 2.43 -49.16
N VAL A 73 -27.60 2.93 -48.44
CA VAL A 73 -26.18 2.96 -48.85
C VAL A 73 -25.38 1.92 -48.09
N LYS A 74 -24.40 1.33 -48.77
CA LYS A 74 -23.53 0.29 -48.20
C LYS A 74 -22.07 0.67 -48.37
N ARG A 75 -21.29 0.47 -47.31
CA ARG A 75 -19.82 0.55 -47.31
C ARG A 75 -19.31 1.91 -47.81
N VAL A 76 -19.85 2.98 -47.25
CA VAL A 76 -19.43 4.36 -47.55
C VAL A 76 -18.22 4.70 -46.66
N PRO A 77 -17.05 5.06 -47.23
CA PRO A 77 -15.86 5.38 -46.45
C PRO A 77 -16.00 6.73 -45.75
N ILE A 78 -15.73 6.75 -44.46
CA ILE A 78 -15.79 7.96 -43.62
C ILE A 78 -14.49 8.75 -43.77
N ALA A 79 -14.61 10.07 -43.93
CA ALA A 79 -13.50 11.02 -43.93
C ALA A 79 -13.40 11.80 -42.62
N ALA A 80 -14.54 12.22 -42.06
CA ALA A 80 -14.59 12.98 -40.82
C ALA A 80 -15.94 12.80 -40.11
N MET A 81 -15.97 13.21 -38.83
CA MET A 81 -17.19 13.28 -38.03
C MET A 81 -17.31 14.69 -37.42
N PRO A 82 -17.91 15.65 -38.14
CA PRO A 82 -18.21 16.96 -37.58
C PRO A 82 -19.19 16.86 -36.41
N ILE A 83 -18.91 17.64 -35.36
CA ILE A 83 -19.76 17.77 -34.17
C ILE A 83 -19.93 19.26 -33.91
N ASP A 84 -21.17 19.69 -33.73
CA ASP A 84 -21.52 21.09 -33.46
C ASP A 84 -21.88 21.30 -31.97
N ASN A 85 -22.32 22.51 -31.59
CA ASN A 85 -22.65 22.96 -30.24
C ASN A 85 -21.44 23.17 -29.29
N TYR A 86 -20.21 23.07 -29.78
CA TYR A 86 -19.03 23.48 -29.02
C TYR A 86 -18.99 25.00 -28.82
N GLY A 87 -18.49 25.45 -27.67
CA GLY A 87 -18.23 26.84 -27.36
C GLY A 87 -19.47 27.66 -26.98
N ASP A 88 -20.68 27.15 -27.20
CA ASP A 88 -21.95 27.74 -26.74
C ASP A 88 -22.42 27.06 -25.44
N LEU A 89 -22.35 27.80 -24.34
CA LEU A 89 -22.72 27.32 -23.00
C LEU A 89 -24.24 27.18 -22.82
N SER A 90 -25.05 27.76 -23.71
CA SER A 90 -26.51 27.57 -23.73
C SER A 90 -26.91 26.21 -24.31
N LYS A 91 -26.01 25.56 -25.07
CA LYS A 91 -26.20 24.20 -25.57
C LYS A 91 -25.74 23.20 -24.51
N HIS A 92 -26.60 22.23 -24.22
CA HIS A 92 -26.38 21.27 -23.14
C HIS A 92 -25.92 19.88 -23.63
N THR A 93 -26.03 19.61 -24.93
CA THR A 93 -25.67 18.33 -25.54
C THR A 93 -25.29 18.52 -27.00
N VAL A 94 -24.52 17.58 -27.55
CA VAL A 94 -24.26 17.45 -28.99
C VAL A 94 -25.25 16.51 -29.67
N GLN A 95 -26.15 15.85 -28.93
CA GLN A 95 -27.13 14.92 -29.51
C GLN A 95 -27.97 15.61 -30.59
N GLY A 96 -28.13 14.93 -31.74
CA GLY A 96 -28.79 15.48 -32.92
C GLY A 96 -27.92 16.42 -33.77
N HIS A 97 -26.69 16.71 -33.32
CA HIS A 97 -25.73 17.62 -33.94
C HIS A 97 -24.39 16.90 -34.20
N LEU A 98 -24.48 15.67 -34.72
CA LEU A 98 -23.33 14.88 -35.20
C LEU A 98 -23.56 14.52 -36.66
N TRP A 99 -22.53 14.67 -37.47
CA TRP A 99 -22.57 14.32 -38.88
C TRP A 99 -21.42 13.37 -39.25
N LEU A 100 -21.57 12.67 -40.37
CA LEU A 100 -20.47 12.03 -41.07
C LEU A 100 -20.21 12.74 -42.39
N GLU A 101 -18.94 12.96 -42.69
CA GLU A 101 -18.46 13.36 -44.02
C GLU A 101 -17.83 12.14 -44.66
N SER A 102 -18.21 11.81 -45.90
CA SER A 102 -17.57 10.74 -46.65
C SER A 102 -16.33 11.22 -47.38
N ARG A 103 -15.49 10.28 -47.84
CA ARG A 103 -14.34 10.62 -48.68
C ARG A 103 -14.73 11.20 -50.04
N LEU A 104 -15.87 10.76 -50.58
CA LEU A 104 -16.39 11.29 -51.86
C LEU A 104 -16.73 12.78 -51.73
N ASN A 105 -17.32 13.16 -50.60
CA ASN A 105 -17.88 14.48 -50.39
C ASN A 105 -16.94 15.45 -49.67
N ARG A 106 -15.67 15.09 -49.51
CA ARG A 106 -14.70 15.94 -48.80
C ARG A 106 -14.55 17.28 -49.52
N GLY A 107 -15.02 18.36 -48.90
CA GLY A 107 -15.03 19.71 -49.49
C GLY A 107 -16.21 20.00 -50.42
N ALA A 108 -17.17 19.07 -50.57
CA ALA A 108 -18.40 19.25 -51.35
C ALA A 108 -19.56 19.85 -50.54
N GLN A 109 -19.35 20.15 -49.25
CA GLN A 109 -20.38 20.66 -48.32
C GLN A 109 -21.61 19.74 -48.24
N ILE A 110 -21.41 18.42 -48.27
CA ILE A 110 -22.48 17.42 -48.10
C ILE A 110 -22.20 16.60 -46.83
N TYR A 111 -23.15 16.59 -45.90
CA TYR A 111 -23.02 15.95 -44.59
C TYR A 111 -24.18 15.02 -44.27
N TYR A 112 -23.88 13.95 -43.53
CA TYR A 112 -24.86 12.94 -43.13
C TYR A 112 -25.19 13.06 -41.64
N ARG A 113 -26.32 13.69 -41.30
CA ARG A 113 -26.76 13.89 -39.91
C ARG A 113 -27.17 12.56 -39.29
N LEU A 114 -26.55 12.21 -38.17
CA LEU A 114 -26.79 10.93 -37.49
C LEU A 114 -28.17 10.91 -36.81
N GLY A 115 -29.01 9.98 -37.26
CA GLY A 115 -30.33 9.70 -36.69
C GLY A 115 -30.33 8.46 -35.80
N ARG A 116 -31.29 7.56 -36.02
CA ARG A 116 -31.42 6.30 -35.26
C ARG A 116 -30.32 5.31 -35.68
N PRO A 117 -29.54 4.71 -34.78
CA PRO A 117 -28.61 3.65 -35.14
C PRO A 117 -29.35 2.35 -35.47
N ALA A 118 -28.74 1.48 -36.27
CA ALA A 118 -29.17 0.09 -36.40
C ALA A 118 -29.21 -0.59 -35.01
N LYS A 119 -30.12 -1.55 -34.81
CA LYS A 119 -30.35 -2.21 -33.51
C LYS A 119 -29.07 -2.87 -32.97
N GLU A 120 -28.28 -3.42 -33.86
CA GLU A 120 -27.02 -4.14 -33.63
C GLU A 120 -25.89 -3.15 -33.28
N TYR A 121 -25.95 -1.95 -33.87
CA TYR A 121 -24.95 -0.90 -33.69
C TYR A 121 -25.24 0.02 -32.49
N ALA A 122 -26.47 0.04 -31.99
CA ALA A 122 -26.89 0.89 -30.87
C ALA A 122 -25.99 0.76 -29.63
N ARG A 123 -25.40 -0.42 -29.39
CA ARG A 123 -24.47 -0.66 -28.27
C ARG A 123 -23.14 0.10 -28.38
N PHE A 124 -22.73 0.49 -29.58
CA PHE A 124 -21.52 1.28 -29.85
C PHE A 124 -21.83 2.77 -30.00
N PHE A 125 -23.01 3.08 -30.55
CA PHE A 125 -23.44 4.46 -30.73
C PHE A 125 -23.78 5.17 -29.41
N ARG A 126 -24.55 4.54 -28.51
CA ARG A 126 -24.93 5.17 -27.23
C ARG A 126 -23.73 5.60 -26.38
N PRO A 127 -22.66 4.77 -26.21
CA PRO A 127 -21.47 5.23 -25.52
C PRO A 127 -20.70 6.30 -26.29
N SER A 128 -20.73 6.28 -27.63
CA SER A 128 -20.12 7.33 -28.45
C SER A 128 -20.80 8.69 -28.25
N LEU A 129 -22.13 8.72 -28.12
CA LEU A 129 -22.86 9.95 -27.78
C LEU A 129 -22.42 10.49 -26.42
N TRP A 130 -22.31 9.62 -25.41
CA TRP A 130 -21.85 10.03 -24.09
C TRP A 130 -20.43 10.61 -24.11
N VAL A 131 -19.51 10.01 -24.89
CA VAL A 131 -18.13 10.52 -25.07
C VAL A 131 -18.11 11.83 -25.87
N ALA A 132 -19.00 12.01 -26.85
CA ALA A 132 -19.14 13.26 -27.58
C ALA A 132 -19.67 14.40 -26.70
N ASP A 133 -20.65 14.14 -25.83
CA ASP A 133 -21.08 15.09 -24.80
C ASP A 133 -19.97 15.38 -23.78
N LEU A 134 -19.20 14.36 -23.37
CA LEU A 134 -18.01 14.59 -22.54
C LEU A 134 -17.03 15.52 -23.24
N ALA A 135 -16.77 15.32 -24.54
CA ALA A 135 -15.89 16.18 -25.32
C ALA A 135 -16.42 17.62 -25.37
N LYS A 136 -17.72 17.83 -25.60
CA LYS A 136 -18.37 19.14 -25.53
C LYS A 136 -18.06 19.86 -24.22
N HIS A 137 -18.43 19.22 -23.13
CA HIS A 137 -18.26 19.74 -21.79
C HIS A 137 -16.79 19.99 -21.44
N PHE A 138 -15.91 19.09 -21.86
CA PHE A 138 -14.47 19.18 -21.65
C PHE A 138 -13.85 20.36 -22.42
N VAL A 139 -14.15 20.50 -23.72
CA VAL A 139 -13.62 21.57 -24.57
C VAL A 139 -14.14 22.93 -24.11
N ASP A 140 -15.43 23.03 -23.78
CA ASP A 140 -16.02 24.25 -23.22
C ASP A 140 -15.36 24.66 -21.91
N PHE A 141 -15.07 23.68 -21.04
CA PHE A 141 -14.36 23.92 -19.80
C PHE A 141 -12.93 24.42 -20.03
N LEU A 142 -12.18 23.81 -20.97
CA LEU A 142 -10.85 24.29 -21.35
C LEU A 142 -10.91 25.73 -21.86
N LYS A 143 -11.82 26.02 -22.81
CA LYS A 143 -12.02 27.36 -23.38
C LYS A 143 -12.27 28.41 -22.28
N VAL A 144 -13.26 28.18 -21.43
CA VAL A 144 -13.63 29.12 -20.35
C VAL A 144 -12.50 29.32 -19.34
N MET A 145 -11.75 28.27 -19.03
CA MET A 145 -10.62 28.35 -18.11
C MET A 145 -9.43 29.09 -18.75
N GLY A 146 -9.17 28.85 -20.03
CA GLY A 146 -8.17 29.57 -20.83
C GLY A 146 -8.45 31.07 -20.93
N GLU A 147 -9.70 31.46 -21.23
CA GLU A 147 -10.15 32.86 -21.24
C GLU A 147 -9.93 33.55 -19.89
N LYS A 148 -10.09 32.79 -18.79
CA LYS A 148 -9.83 33.26 -17.41
C LYS A 148 -8.36 33.16 -17.00
N LYS A 149 -7.46 32.79 -17.92
CA LYS A 149 -6.02 32.58 -17.68
C LYS A 149 -5.73 31.55 -16.58
N ARG A 150 -6.60 30.55 -16.41
CA ARG A 150 -6.45 29.45 -15.45
C ARG A 150 -6.07 28.17 -16.19
N LYS A 151 -4.91 27.62 -15.86
CA LYS A 151 -4.49 26.32 -16.42
C LYS A 151 -5.36 25.21 -15.86
N VAL A 152 -5.62 24.21 -16.69
CA VAL A 152 -6.35 22.99 -16.33
C VAL A 152 -5.36 21.84 -16.30
N SER A 153 -5.41 21.06 -15.24
CA SER A 153 -4.67 19.83 -14.96
C SER A 153 -5.68 18.69 -14.76
N ILE A 154 -5.19 17.45 -14.71
CA ILE A 154 -6.01 16.28 -14.40
C ILE A 154 -6.70 16.42 -13.04
N TYR A 155 -6.12 17.17 -12.10
CA TYR A 155 -6.67 17.39 -10.78
C TYR A 155 -8.04 18.11 -10.79
N GLN A 156 -8.26 19.06 -11.72
CA GLN A 156 -9.56 19.75 -11.81
C GLN A 156 -10.70 18.81 -12.20
N PHE A 157 -10.42 17.66 -12.82
CA PHE A 157 -11.44 16.67 -13.17
C PHE A 157 -11.87 15.80 -11.98
N ARG A 158 -11.26 15.96 -10.80
CA ARG A 158 -11.66 15.22 -9.58
C ARG A 158 -13.00 15.68 -9.02
N THR A 159 -13.25 17.00 -9.02
CA THR A 159 -14.50 17.60 -8.50
C THR A 159 -14.84 18.92 -9.19
N THR A 160 -13.83 19.78 -9.45
CA THR A 160 -14.04 21.14 -9.99
C THR A 160 -14.80 21.14 -11.32
N PHE A 161 -14.50 20.19 -12.21
CA PHE A 161 -15.19 20.03 -13.50
C PHE A 161 -16.68 19.73 -13.30
N CYS A 162 -17.02 18.74 -12.47
CA CYS A 162 -18.42 18.40 -12.19
C CYS A 162 -19.19 19.55 -11.52
N THR A 163 -18.57 20.24 -10.55
CA THR A 163 -19.14 21.45 -9.93
C THR A 163 -19.40 22.55 -10.95
N TRP A 164 -18.46 22.75 -11.88
CA TRP A 164 -18.61 23.72 -12.96
C TRP A 164 -19.78 23.36 -13.89
N LEU A 165 -19.89 22.08 -14.30
CA LEU A 165 -20.97 21.60 -15.15
C LEU A 165 -22.35 21.83 -14.55
N ARG A 166 -22.54 21.45 -13.27
CA ARG A 166 -23.81 21.64 -12.55
C ARG A 166 -24.21 23.11 -12.49
N ARG A 167 -23.24 24.03 -12.38
CA ARG A 167 -23.51 25.47 -12.36
C ARG A 167 -23.92 26.02 -13.72
N ILE A 168 -23.27 25.57 -14.80
CA ILE A 168 -23.52 26.05 -16.16
C ILE A 168 -24.83 25.49 -16.71
N HIS A 169 -25.01 24.17 -16.66
CA HIS A 169 -26.13 23.51 -17.31
C HIS A 169 -27.37 23.35 -16.41
N LYS A 170 -27.25 23.60 -15.10
CA LYS A 170 -28.35 23.64 -14.13
C LYS A 170 -29.24 22.39 -14.24
N LYS A 171 -30.56 22.58 -14.43
CA LYS A 171 -31.58 21.53 -14.53
C LYS A 171 -31.95 21.20 -15.99
N ALA A 172 -31.08 21.51 -16.95
CA ALA A 172 -31.34 21.18 -18.35
C ALA A 172 -31.56 19.66 -18.50
N PRO A 173 -32.69 19.20 -19.06
CA PRO A 173 -33.03 17.76 -19.10
C PRO A 173 -31.94 16.90 -19.75
N ALA A 174 -31.41 17.32 -20.91
CA ALA A 174 -30.37 16.58 -21.63
C ALA A 174 -29.06 16.43 -20.83
N PHE A 175 -28.69 17.46 -20.06
CA PHE A 175 -27.49 17.39 -19.20
C PHE A 175 -27.70 16.44 -18.02
N LEU A 176 -28.87 16.46 -17.39
CA LEU A 176 -29.19 15.56 -16.27
C LEU A 176 -29.20 14.10 -16.74
N GLU A 177 -29.78 13.82 -17.91
CA GLU A 177 -29.78 12.48 -18.53
C GLU A 177 -28.37 11.99 -18.87
N TRP A 178 -27.48 12.88 -19.34
CA TRP A 178 -26.07 12.54 -19.58
C TRP A 178 -25.32 12.26 -18.27
N LEU A 179 -25.53 13.08 -17.24
CA LEU A 179 -24.85 12.96 -15.95
C LEU A 179 -25.30 11.73 -15.17
N GLU A 180 -26.58 11.34 -15.26
CA GLU A 180 -27.11 10.12 -14.61
C GLU A 180 -26.42 8.83 -15.11
N GLN A 181 -25.91 8.84 -16.34
CA GLN A 181 -25.12 7.72 -16.89
C GLN A 181 -23.71 7.62 -16.28
N TYR A 182 -23.27 8.62 -15.52
CA TYR A 182 -22.00 8.64 -14.81
C TYR A 182 -22.16 9.31 -13.43
N PRO A 183 -22.71 8.60 -12.42
CA PRO A 183 -23.08 9.17 -11.12
C PRO A 183 -21.87 9.40 -10.18
N ARG A 184 -20.74 9.86 -10.72
CA ARG A 184 -19.52 10.19 -9.97
C ARG A 184 -19.09 11.62 -10.27
N ASP A 185 -18.51 12.28 -9.27
CA ASP A 185 -17.98 13.64 -9.43
C ASP A 185 -16.56 13.65 -10.03
N ASP A 186 -15.87 12.51 -9.96
CA ASP A 186 -14.51 12.34 -10.45
C ASP A 186 -14.49 11.80 -11.88
N PHE A 187 -14.15 12.67 -12.82
CA PHE A 187 -14.06 12.39 -14.26
C PHE A 187 -12.66 12.01 -14.73
N ARG A 188 -11.65 11.93 -13.84
CA ARG A 188 -10.25 11.68 -14.25
C ARG A 188 -10.12 10.41 -15.10
N THR A 189 -10.73 9.32 -14.67
CA THR A 189 -10.70 8.04 -15.40
C THR A 189 -11.34 8.15 -16.78
N SER A 190 -12.50 8.81 -16.88
CA SER A 190 -13.20 8.97 -18.15
C SER A 190 -12.47 9.90 -19.11
N VAL A 191 -11.82 10.94 -18.60
CA VAL A 191 -10.94 11.82 -19.39
C VAL A 191 -9.73 11.04 -19.91
N VAL A 192 -9.01 10.32 -19.05
CA VAL A 192 -7.82 9.56 -19.45
C VAL A 192 -8.18 8.45 -20.45
N ALA A 193 -9.28 7.73 -20.23
CA ALA A 193 -9.72 6.66 -21.13
C ALA A 193 -10.04 7.17 -22.54
N ASN A 194 -10.53 8.41 -22.66
CA ASN A 194 -10.96 9.01 -23.93
C ASN A 194 -10.02 10.13 -24.42
N ILE A 195 -8.82 10.26 -23.85
CA ILE A 195 -7.97 11.44 -24.04
C ILE A 195 -7.58 11.69 -25.50
N ALA A 196 -7.45 10.65 -26.31
CA ALA A 196 -7.16 10.78 -27.74
C ALA A 196 -8.29 11.46 -28.50
N PHE A 197 -9.54 11.10 -28.19
CA PHE A 197 -10.71 11.75 -28.77
C PHE A 197 -10.83 13.18 -28.25
N LEU A 198 -10.70 13.39 -26.95
CA LEU A 198 -10.75 14.73 -26.34
C LEU A 198 -9.65 15.67 -26.89
N HIS A 199 -8.45 15.14 -27.15
CA HIS A 199 -7.36 15.89 -27.77
C HIS A 199 -7.70 16.30 -29.21
N LYS A 200 -8.20 15.36 -30.02
CA LYS A 200 -8.66 15.63 -31.38
C LYS A 200 -9.71 16.74 -31.42
N GLU A 201 -10.75 16.63 -30.59
CA GLU A 201 -11.83 17.62 -30.53
C GLU A 201 -11.33 18.98 -30.03
N ALA A 202 -10.47 19.00 -29.00
CA ALA A 202 -9.90 20.25 -28.49
C ALA A 202 -9.05 20.99 -29.54
N VAL A 203 -8.23 20.27 -30.33
CA VAL A 203 -7.44 20.85 -31.42
C VAL A 203 -8.31 21.30 -32.59
N GLY A 204 -9.41 20.59 -32.87
CA GLY A 204 -10.36 20.97 -33.93
C GLY A 204 -11.15 22.24 -33.59
N VAL A 205 -11.46 22.46 -32.32
CA VAL A 205 -12.31 23.58 -31.87
C VAL A 205 -11.50 24.79 -31.39
N LEU A 206 -10.39 24.56 -30.71
CA LEU A 206 -9.58 25.62 -30.10
C LEU A 206 -8.29 25.81 -30.90
N GLU A 207 -7.80 27.06 -30.97
CA GLU A 207 -6.48 27.32 -31.54
C GLU A 207 -5.38 26.54 -30.77
N PRO A 208 -4.33 26.03 -31.44
CA PRO A 208 -3.27 25.25 -30.79
C PRO A 208 -2.66 25.94 -29.56
N LYS A 209 -2.48 27.26 -29.60
CA LYS A 209 -1.97 28.05 -28.47
C LYS A 209 -2.86 27.96 -27.21
N ASN A 210 -4.17 27.85 -27.39
CA ASN A 210 -5.15 27.75 -26.32
C ASN A 210 -5.25 26.30 -25.80
N VAL A 211 -5.16 25.32 -26.69
CA VAL A 211 -5.12 23.89 -26.29
C VAL A 211 -3.91 23.63 -25.38
N TYR A 212 -2.71 23.94 -25.86
CA TYR A 212 -1.46 23.60 -25.17
C TYR A 212 -1.09 24.58 -24.04
N PHE A 213 -1.94 25.55 -23.73
CA PHE A 213 -1.83 26.39 -22.52
C PHE A 213 -2.06 25.58 -21.22
N HIS A 214 -2.91 24.56 -21.28
CA HIS A 214 -3.30 23.73 -20.14
C HIS A 214 -2.24 22.66 -19.81
N THR A 215 -1.97 22.42 -18.53
CA THR A 215 -0.96 21.42 -18.09
C THR A 215 -1.42 19.98 -18.30
N LEU A 216 -2.73 19.77 -18.44
CA LEU A 216 -3.36 18.47 -18.67
C LEU A 216 -2.63 17.63 -19.73
N TRP A 217 -2.28 18.22 -20.88
CA TRP A 217 -1.63 17.48 -21.98
C TRP A 217 -0.26 16.94 -21.57
N SER A 218 0.52 17.75 -20.84
CA SER A 218 1.80 17.30 -20.30
C SER A 218 1.66 16.21 -19.23
N GLU A 219 0.48 16.08 -18.62
CA GLU A 219 0.23 15.13 -17.54
C GLU A 219 -0.29 13.77 -18.03
N VAL A 220 -1.19 13.77 -19.02
CA VAL A 220 -1.92 12.54 -19.43
C VAL A 220 -1.79 12.17 -20.91
N TRP A 221 -1.24 13.07 -21.74
CA TRP A 221 -1.06 12.80 -23.18
C TRP A 221 0.39 12.41 -23.50
N ASP A 222 1.34 13.33 -23.25
CA ASP A 222 2.75 13.11 -23.58
C ASP A 222 3.63 12.72 -22.38
N PHE A 223 3.09 12.84 -21.16
CA PHE A 223 3.79 12.51 -19.91
C PHE A 223 5.13 13.26 -19.72
N SER A 224 5.16 14.54 -20.10
CA SER A 224 6.32 15.44 -19.98
C SER A 224 6.30 16.39 -18.79
N ARG A 225 5.21 16.43 -17.98
CA ARG A 225 5.05 17.37 -16.87
C ARG A 225 6.20 17.30 -15.86
N TYR A 226 6.65 16.09 -15.53
CA TYR A 226 7.74 15.86 -14.59
C TYR A 226 9.06 15.68 -15.35
N LYS A 227 10.05 16.52 -15.01
CA LYS A 227 11.35 16.49 -15.66
C LYS A 227 12.11 15.23 -15.25
N ARG A 228 12.43 14.39 -16.25
CA ARG A 228 13.33 13.25 -16.08
C ARG A 228 14.72 13.75 -15.64
N GLN A 229 15.22 13.16 -14.57
CA GLN A 229 16.55 13.43 -14.05
C GLN A 229 17.59 12.76 -14.96
N ALA A 230 18.75 13.41 -15.13
CA ALA A 230 19.82 12.86 -15.95
C ALA A 230 20.36 11.59 -15.30
N ALA A 231 20.35 10.49 -16.05
CA ALA A 231 20.87 9.22 -15.56
C ALA A 231 22.41 9.26 -15.49
N ALA A 232 22.97 8.89 -14.35
CA ALA A 232 24.41 8.63 -14.27
C ALA A 232 24.80 7.45 -15.19
N ALA A 233 26.00 7.50 -15.76
CA ALA A 233 26.51 6.44 -16.60
C ALA A 233 26.84 5.18 -15.77
N GLY A 234 26.35 4.02 -16.23
CA GLY A 234 26.75 2.70 -15.72
C GLY A 234 25.69 1.97 -14.88
N LEU A 235 25.84 0.65 -14.79
CA LEU A 235 25.00 -0.23 -13.97
C LEU A 235 25.59 -0.33 -12.55
N ARG A 236 25.61 0.77 -11.80
CA ARG A 236 26.11 0.78 -10.41
C ARG A 236 25.04 1.20 -9.43
N THR A 237 25.08 0.66 -8.23
CA THR A 237 24.22 1.01 -7.10
C THR A 237 24.96 1.92 -6.16
N VAL A 238 24.47 3.15 -6.05
CA VAL A 238 25.08 4.15 -5.17
C VAL A 238 24.76 3.78 -3.73
N VAL A 239 25.78 3.69 -2.89
CA VAL A 239 25.65 3.38 -1.47
C VAL A 239 26.58 4.24 -0.63
N THR A 240 26.28 4.36 0.67
CA THR A 240 27.16 4.90 1.70
C THR A 240 28.24 3.87 2.04
N GLN A 241 29.32 4.34 2.68
CA GLN A 241 30.43 3.46 3.08
C GLN A 241 29.97 2.33 4.00
N TYR A 242 29.16 2.64 5.03
CA TYR A 242 28.60 1.64 5.94
C TYR A 242 27.84 0.53 5.21
N THR A 243 26.92 0.91 4.31
CA THR A 243 26.18 -0.07 3.52
C THR A 243 27.10 -0.87 2.61
N TYR A 244 28.08 -0.24 1.96
CA TYR A 244 29.06 -0.98 1.16
C TYR A 244 29.75 -2.05 1.99
N ASP A 245 30.27 -1.71 3.17
CA ASP A 245 31.01 -2.66 4.02
C ASP A 245 30.13 -3.80 4.55
N CYS A 246 28.86 -3.54 4.83
CA CYS A 246 27.89 -4.59 5.15
C CYS A 246 27.64 -5.54 3.97
N PHE A 247 27.62 -5.04 2.73
CA PHE A 247 27.21 -5.82 1.55
C PHE A 247 28.35 -6.26 0.63
N ARG A 248 29.62 -5.89 0.91
CA ARG A 248 30.79 -6.15 0.04
C ARG A 248 31.10 -7.64 -0.19
N HIS A 249 30.50 -8.53 0.60
CA HIS A 249 30.68 -9.98 0.48
C HIS A 249 29.56 -10.67 -0.32
N THR A 250 28.55 -9.92 -0.80
CA THR A 250 27.42 -10.50 -1.55
C THR A 250 27.75 -10.69 -3.03
N LEU A 251 26.93 -11.48 -3.73
CA LEU A 251 27.11 -11.78 -5.17
C LEU A 251 27.01 -10.56 -6.10
N PHE A 252 26.52 -9.42 -5.60
CA PHE A 252 26.37 -8.18 -6.34
C PHE A 252 27.31 -7.07 -5.83
N ALA A 253 28.32 -7.39 -5.02
CA ALA A 253 29.29 -6.42 -4.51
C ALA A 253 29.93 -5.60 -5.63
N ASP A 254 30.23 -6.23 -6.78
CA ASP A 254 30.78 -5.59 -7.98
C ASP A 254 29.82 -4.59 -8.64
N PHE A 255 28.57 -4.50 -8.20
CA PHE A 255 27.62 -3.49 -8.66
C PHE A 255 27.54 -2.31 -7.69
N LEU A 256 28.07 -2.42 -6.48
CA LEU A 256 28.03 -1.34 -5.50
C LEU A 256 29.07 -0.27 -5.84
N GLN A 257 28.74 0.99 -5.56
CA GLN A 257 29.62 2.13 -5.70
C GLN A 257 29.45 3.05 -4.50
N VAL A 258 30.53 3.27 -3.76
CA VAL A 258 30.58 4.29 -2.71
C VAL A 258 30.72 5.66 -3.35
N VAL A 259 29.94 6.61 -2.86
CA VAL A 259 30.09 8.04 -3.17
C VAL A 259 30.50 8.77 -1.89
N PRO A 260 31.60 9.54 -1.90
CA PRO A 260 31.99 10.35 -0.74
C PRO A 260 30.89 11.34 -0.35
N MET A 261 30.60 11.38 0.94
CA MET A 261 29.61 12.30 1.50
C MET A 261 30.15 13.73 1.51
N SER A 262 29.30 14.71 1.21
CA SER A 262 29.68 16.12 1.36
C SER A 262 29.84 16.47 2.85
N PRO A 263 30.70 17.44 3.21
CA PRO A 263 30.84 17.89 4.60
C PRO A 263 29.53 18.36 5.22
N GLU A 264 28.65 18.98 4.43
CA GLU A 264 27.33 19.42 4.89
C GLU A 264 26.42 18.24 5.20
N THR A 265 26.30 17.29 4.27
CA THR A 265 25.49 16.07 4.45
C THR A 265 25.97 15.29 5.67
N GLU A 266 27.29 15.14 5.85
CA GLU A 266 27.88 14.44 6.98
C GLU A 266 27.55 15.14 8.31
N ARG A 267 27.71 16.46 8.37
CA ARG A 267 27.36 17.26 9.56
C ARG A 267 25.89 17.08 9.94
N LEU A 268 24.99 17.17 8.96
CA LEU A 268 23.54 17.03 9.19
C LEU A 268 23.18 15.61 9.66
N ARG A 269 23.74 14.57 9.01
CA ARG A 269 23.53 13.17 9.39
C ARG A 269 24.03 12.91 10.80
N ASN A 270 25.25 13.32 11.12
CA ASN A 270 25.85 13.09 12.43
C ASN A 270 25.13 13.85 13.55
N ARG A 271 24.51 14.99 13.25
CA ARG A 271 23.60 15.67 14.19
C ARG A 271 22.37 14.80 14.49
N LEU A 272 21.70 14.28 13.46
CA LEU A 272 20.52 13.42 13.64
C LEU A 272 20.82 12.13 14.39
N ILE A 273 22.00 11.54 14.14
CA ILE A 273 22.43 10.32 14.85
C ILE A 273 22.46 10.56 16.35
N ARG A 274 23.04 11.69 16.80
CA ARG A 274 23.08 12.06 18.21
C ARG A 274 21.68 12.33 18.77
N GLU A 275 20.85 13.09 18.05
CA GLU A 275 19.48 13.42 18.47
C GLU A 275 18.59 12.16 18.63
N ARG A 276 18.86 11.11 17.84
CA ARG A 276 18.07 9.88 17.82
C ARG A 276 18.75 8.71 18.56
N HIS A 277 19.89 8.94 19.19
CA HIS A 277 20.69 7.91 19.89
C HIS A 277 20.99 6.67 19.01
N LEU A 278 21.29 6.91 17.73
CA LEU A 278 21.65 5.86 16.75
C LEU A 278 23.17 5.62 16.74
N GLU A 279 23.61 4.58 16.04
CA GLU A 279 25.04 4.26 15.89
C GLU A 279 25.77 5.33 15.07
N MET A 280 26.88 5.84 15.63
CA MET A 280 27.77 6.75 14.92
C MET A 280 28.56 6.00 13.85
N PRO A 281 28.92 6.65 12.73
CA PRO A 281 29.76 6.01 11.73
C PRO A 281 31.10 5.57 12.34
N SER A 282 31.40 4.29 12.24
CA SER A 282 32.63 3.66 12.72
C SER A 282 33.11 2.62 11.71
N ALA A 283 34.38 2.26 11.77
CA ALA A 283 34.90 1.14 10.98
C ALA A 283 34.28 -0.17 11.50
N LEU A 284 33.81 -1.00 10.57
CA LEU A 284 33.23 -2.31 10.94
C LEU A 284 34.29 -3.21 11.53
N HIS A 285 33.90 -4.09 12.43
CA HIS A 285 34.80 -5.10 12.97
C HIS A 285 35.04 -6.15 11.87
N ASP A 286 36.32 -6.39 11.56
CA ASP A 286 36.74 -7.24 10.43
C ASP A 286 37.36 -8.58 10.87
N GLY A 287 37.36 -8.87 12.17
CA GLY A 287 37.88 -10.12 12.73
C GLY A 287 37.14 -10.56 14.00
N ALA A 288 37.52 -11.73 14.47
CA ALA A 288 37.11 -12.29 15.76
C ALA A 288 37.43 -11.36 16.94
N LYS A 289 36.59 -11.37 17.98
CA LYS A 289 36.87 -10.78 19.29
C LYS A 289 37.44 -11.84 20.23
N ASP A 290 38.61 -11.56 20.81
CA ASP A 290 39.08 -12.35 21.96
C ASP A 290 38.14 -12.08 23.16
N VAL A 291 37.40 -13.12 23.57
CA VAL A 291 36.55 -13.08 24.75
C VAL A 291 37.34 -13.57 25.95
N SER A 292 37.33 -12.77 27.01
CA SER A 292 38.06 -13.04 28.22
C SER A 292 37.64 -14.38 28.84
N THR A 293 38.61 -15.06 29.44
CA THR A 293 38.36 -16.12 30.42
C THR A 293 38.78 -15.57 31.77
N THR A 294 38.00 -15.87 32.80
CA THR A 294 38.18 -15.19 34.09
C THR A 294 38.84 -16.12 35.10
N PRO A 295 39.80 -15.63 35.92
CA PRO A 295 40.34 -16.42 37.04
C PRO A 295 39.23 -16.86 38.00
N GLY A 296 39.38 -18.03 38.61
CA GLY A 296 38.37 -18.63 39.49
C GLY A 296 37.92 -17.75 40.66
N GLU A 297 38.69 -16.75 41.08
CA GLU A 297 38.31 -15.81 42.14
C GLU A 297 37.14 -14.89 41.77
N ARG A 298 37.05 -14.41 40.51
CA ARG A 298 35.89 -13.60 40.07
C ARG A 298 34.64 -14.47 39.92
N ILE A 299 34.80 -15.74 39.53
CA ILE A 299 33.69 -16.70 39.45
C ILE A 299 33.07 -16.95 40.84
N LYS A 300 33.92 -17.07 41.87
CA LYS A 300 33.45 -17.22 43.27
C LYS A 300 32.64 -16.03 43.80
N ASN A 301 32.77 -14.86 43.17
CA ASN A 301 32.13 -13.61 43.60
C ASN A 301 30.99 -13.16 42.66
N ILE A 302 30.45 -14.06 41.82
CA ILE A 302 29.32 -13.73 40.93
C ILE A 302 28.12 -13.23 41.75
N GLU A 303 27.51 -12.11 41.37
CA GLU A 303 26.33 -11.53 42.00
C GLU A 303 25.21 -11.25 40.98
N PRO A 304 23.94 -11.08 41.42
CA PRO A 304 22.87 -10.61 40.54
C PRO A 304 23.24 -9.29 39.84
N GLY A 305 23.14 -9.26 38.52
CA GLY A 305 23.59 -8.16 37.67
C GLY A 305 24.89 -8.44 36.90
N ASP A 306 25.66 -9.45 37.30
CA ASP A 306 26.84 -9.87 36.53
C ASP A 306 26.46 -10.57 35.23
N THR A 307 27.29 -10.41 34.20
CA THR A 307 27.19 -11.20 32.97
C THR A 307 28.20 -12.34 33.01
N ILE A 308 27.72 -13.55 32.78
CA ILE A 308 28.53 -14.77 32.74
C ILE A 308 28.48 -15.41 31.35
N SER A 309 29.46 -16.28 31.04
CA SER A 309 29.39 -17.17 29.88
C SER A 309 29.52 -18.64 30.26
N THR A 310 28.91 -19.51 29.47
CA THR A 310 28.95 -20.98 29.60
C THR A 310 29.27 -21.62 28.25
N HIS A 311 29.56 -22.92 28.26
CA HIS A 311 29.65 -23.68 27.01
C HIS A 311 28.29 -23.69 26.29
N ARG A 312 28.33 -23.64 24.95
CA ARG A 312 27.12 -23.87 24.17
C ARG A 312 26.68 -25.33 24.31
N ASP A 313 25.39 -25.55 24.19
CA ASP A 313 24.81 -26.89 24.28
C ASP A 313 25.45 -27.84 23.26
N GLY A 314 25.96 -28.99 23.71
CA GLY A 314 26.54 -29.99 22.81
C GLY A 314 25.49 -30.62 21.89
N GLU A 315 25.89 -31.19 20.75
CA GLU A 315 24.95 -31.82 19.78
C GLU A 315 24.11 -32.97 20.40
N LEU A 316 24.61 -33.56 21.48
CA LEU A 316 23.95 -34.65 22.24
C LEU A 316 22.99 -34.15 23.34
N SER A 317 22.93 -32.84 23.59
CA SER A 317 22.09 -32.23 24.63
C SER A 317 20.58 -32.33 24.36
N GLY A 318 20.19 -32.63 23.11
CA GLY A 318 18.79 -32.64 22.68
C GLY A 318 18.16 -31.23 22.57
N THR A 319 18.97 -30.16 22.68
CA THR A 319 18.49 -28.79 22.51
C THR A 319 18.13 -28.48 21.06
N LYS A 320 17.23 -27.52 20.86
CA LYS A 320 16.78 -27.11 19.52
C LYS A 320 17.83 -26.29 18.75
N TRP A 321 18.84 -25.76 19.45
CA TRP A 321 19.83 -24.84 18.90
C TRP A 321 20.89 -25.58 18.09
N LYS A 322 21.01 -25.25 16.80
CA LYS A 322 22.09 -25.78 15.96
C LYS A 322 23.34 -24.94 16.10
N ARG A 323 24.51 -25.58 16.07
CA ARG A 323 25.81 -24.92 16.01
C ARG A 323 26.03 -24.38 14.59
N GLU A 324 26.06 -23.06 14.48
CA GLU A 324 26.24 -22.33 13.22
C GLU A 324 27.33 -21.27 13.42
N VAL A 325 28.23 -21.14 12.45
CA VAL A 325 29.35 -20.17 12.50
C VAL A 325 29.07 -19.08 11.48
N ALA A 326 28.86 -17.84 11.96
CA ALA A 326 28.65 -16.67 11.12
C ALA A 326 29.99 -16.05 10.67
N LYS A 327 29.98 -15.31 9.56
CA LYS A 327 31.17 -14.60 9.06
C LYS A 327 31.61 -13.54 10.07
N GLY A 328 32.86 -13.61 10.53
CA GLY A 328 33.41 -12.68 11.53
C GLY A 328 33.14 -13.07 12.99
N PHE A 329 32.60 -14.27 13.23
CA PHE A 329 32.36 -14.87 14.55
C PHE A 329 32.98 -16.29 14.62
N GLU A 330 34.14 -16.49 14.00
CA GLU A 330 34.88 -17.79 14.02
C GLU A 330 35.37 -18.16 15.43
N ASP A 331 35.31 -17.17 16.31
CA ASP A 331 35.64 -17.14 17.70
C ASP A 331 34.41 -17.39 18.57
N ILE A 332 34.43 -18.57 19.19
CA ILE A 332 33.83 -18.85 20.51
C ILE A 332 32.38 -19.36 20.47
N ASP A 333 32.26 -20.64 20.82
CA ASP A 333 31.03 -21.40 21.01
C ASP A 333 30.55 -21.30 22.47
N ARG A 334 30.06 -20.12 22.86
CA ARG A 334 29.58 -19.82 24.23
C ARG A 334 28.16 -19.26 24.24
N TRP A 335 27.44 -19.55 25.32
CA TRP A 335 26.25 -18.79 25.72
C TRP A 335 26.66 -17.67 26.68
N PHE A 336 25.94 -16.55 26.64
CA PHE A 336 26.11 -15.43 27.57
C PHE A 336 24.80 -15.24 28.33
N ALA A 337 24.87 -14.90 29.61
CA ALA A 337 23.67 -14.70 30.42
C ALA A 337 23.86 -13.63 31.51
N LEU A 338 22.79 -12.89 31.79
CA LEU A 338 22.70 -11.91 32.88
C LEU A 338 22.15 -12.59 34.13
N VAL A 339 22.93 -12.62 35.21
CA VAL A 339 22.56 -13.26 36.47
C VAL A 339 21.42 -12.50 37.14
N GLN A 340 20.34 -13.19 37.47
CA GLN A 340 19.15 -12.65 38.12
C GLN A 340 19.09 -12.99 39.60
N SER A 341 19.51 -14.20 39.97
CA SER A 341 19.55 -14.66 41.34
C SER A 341 20.56 -15.79 41.51
N THR A 342 20.99 -16.00 42.75
CA THR A 342 21.98 -17.01 43.14
C THR A 342 21.35 -17.94 44.18
N HIS A 343 21.41 -19.25 43.95
CA HIS A 343 20.92 -20.27 44.87
C HIS A 343 22.02 -21.25 45.24
N THR A 344 21.77 -22.05 46.28
CA THR A 344 22.60 -23.22 46.62
C THR A 344 21.83 -24.48 46.29
N ASP A 345 22.43 -25.38 45.52
CA ASP A 345 21.84 -26.66 45.17
C ASP A 345 21.91 -27.67 46.33
N SER A 346 21.32 -28.86 46.13
CA SER A 346 21.31 -29.93 47.13
C SER A 346 22.69 -30.52 47.46
N ARG A 347 23.73 -30.19 46.69
CA ARG A 347 25.12 -30.62 46.86
C ARG A 347 26.00 -29.53 47.46
N GLY A 348 25.44 -28.36 47.79
CA GLY A 348 26.16 -27.20 48.31
C GLY A 348 26.85 -26.35 47.24
N GLY A 349 26.64 -26.65 45.96
CA GLY A 349 27.14 -25.86 44.82
C GLY A 349 26.28 -24.63 44.56
N ARG A 350 26.88 -23.55 44.07
CA ARG A 350 26.15 -22.35 43.66
C ARG A 350 25.55 -22.55 42.27
N VAL A 351 24.28 -22.18 42.11
CA VAL A 351 23.57 -22.21 40.83
C VAL A 351 22.88 -20.88 40.56
N PHE A 352 22.69 -20.55 39.29
CA PHE A 352 22.22 -19.24 38.87
C PHE A 352 20.90 -19.30 38.08
N ASP A 353 19.96 -18.40 38.41
CA ASP A 353 18.90 -18.02 37.47
C ASP A 353 19.40 -16.88 36.60
N VAL A 354 19.12 -16.95 35.30
CA VAL A 354 19.67 -16.00 34.33
C VAL A 354 18.63 -15.55 33.30
N ILE A 355 18.91 -14.41 32.66
CA ILE A 355 18.33 -14.04 31.36
C ILE A 355 19.40 -14.28 30.31
N TRP A 356 19.07 -15.00 29.25
CA TRP A 356 20.01 -15.29 28.17
C TRP A 356 20.23 -14.08 27.27
N TYR A 357 21.47 -13.87 26.83
CA TYR A 357 21.80 -13.00 25.71
C TYR A 357 21.84 -13.80 24.41
N TYR A 358 21.39 -13.18 23.32
CA TYR A 358 21.55 -13.69 21.97
C TYR A 358 22.62 -12.89 21.25
N ARG A 359 23.43 -13.58 20.44
CA ARG A 359 24.35 -12.94 19.49
C ARG A 359 23.64 -12.74 18.16
N PRO A 360 24.17 -11.91 17.24
CA PRO A 360 23.59 -11.76 15.90
C PRO A 360 23.31 -13.09 15.19
N VAL A 361 24.20 -14.08 15.32
CA VAL A 361 24.03 -15.42 14.74
C VAL A 361 22.80 -16.17 15.28
N ASP A 362 22.35 -15.89 16.50
CA ASP A 362 21.22 -16.55 17.16
C ASP A 362 19.86 -15.93 16.79
N THR A 363 19.85 -14.86 15.99
CA THR A 363 18.67 -14.06 15.63
C THR A 363 18.29 -14.19 14.15
N LEU A 364 17.42 -13.31 13.62
CA LEU A 364 17.16 -13.20 12.17
C LEU A 364 18.41 -12.77 11.37
N CYS A 365 19.46 -12.28 12.03
CA CYS A 365 20.73 -12.02 11.35
C CYS A 365 21.42 -13.29 10.85
N GLY A 366 21.34 -14.38 11.60
CA GLY A 366 21.88 -15.68 11.20
C GLY A 366 23.34 -15.59 10.73
N LEU A 367 23.62 -16.13 9.54
CA LEU A 367 24.98 -16.27 9.00
C LEU A 367 25.54 -14.98 8.34
N MET A 368 24.80 -13.87 8.41
CA MET A 368 25.13 -12.62 7.73
C MET A 368 26.30 -11.89 8.40
N LYS A 369 26.93 -10.96 7.68
CA LYS A 369 27.95 -10.08 8.26
C LYS A 369 27.25 -9.05 9.15
N TYR A 370 27.39 -9.20 10.46
CA TYR A 370 27.00 -8.18 11.42
C TYR A 370 28.15 -7.18 11.67
N PRO A 371 27.89 -5.87 11.79
CA PRO A 371 28.98 -4.88 11.89
C PRO A 371 29.81 -4.95 13.18
N TRP A 372 29.21 -5.36 14.31
CA TRP A 372 29.79 -5.23 15.65
C TRP A 372 29.92 -6.60 16.33
N ASN A 373 31.13 -7.14 16.40
CA ASN A 373 31.40 -8.44 17.03
C ASN A 373 31.28 -8.45 18.58
N ASN A 374 31.13 -7.27 19.20
CA ASN A 374 31.04 -7.06 20.65
C ASN A 374 29.64 -6.58 21.10
N GLU A 375 28.62 -6.70 20.25
CA GLU A 375 27.23 -6.42 20.64
C GLU A 375 26.52 -7.70 21.08
N LEU A 376 25.86 -7.63 22.24
CA LEU A 376 24.95 -8.66 22.75
C LEU A 376 23.52 -8.13 22.76
N PHE A 377 22.55 -9.00 22.50
CA PHE A 377 21.12 -8.69 22.62
C PHE A 377 20.55 -9.38 23.85
N LEU A 378 20.07 -8.63 24.83
CA LEU A 378 19.32 -9.23 25.94
C LEU A 378 18.03 -9.85 25.39
N SER A 379 17.56 -10.98 25.92
CA SER A 379 16.33 -11.61 25.43
C SER A 379 15.22 -11.66 26.48
N ASP A 380 14.02 -12.05 26.06
CA ASP A 380 12.91 -12.46 26.92
C ASP A 380 13.02 -13.93 27.40
N HIS A 381 14.13 -14.61 27.07
CA HIS A 381 14.39 -15.99 27.47
C HIS A 381 15.13 -16.06 28.81
N CYS A 382 14.53 -16.67 29.83
CA CYS A 382 15.12 -16.82 31.16
C CYS A 382 15.15 -18.29 31.60
N SER A 383 16.13 -18.64 32.44
CA SER A 383 16.27 -20.00 32.98
C SER A 383 15.34 -20.31 34.16
N CYS A 384 14.50 -19.37 34.61
CA CYS A 384 13.69 -19.51 35.83
C CYS A 384 12.83 -20.79 35.87
N THR A 385 12.26 -21.22 34.75
CA THR A 385 11.44 -22.43 34.65
C THR A 385 12.21 -23.67 34.18
N GLU A 386 13.49 -23.54 33.88
CA GLU A 386 14.34 -24.65 33.45
C GLU A 386 14.66 -25.57 34.63
N GLN A 387 14.68 -26.89 34.37
CA GLN A 387 14.93 -27.91 35.40
C GLN A 387 16.39 -27.92 35.87
N TYR A 388 17.32 -27.70 34.95
CA TYR A 388 18.76 -27.65 35.21
C TYR A 388 19.18 -26.19 35.22
N LYS A 389 19.75 -25.75 36.35
CA LYS A 389 20.30 -24.41 36.52
C LYS A 389 21.79 -24.45 36.23
N ILE A 390 22.34 -23.31 35.82
CA ILE A 390 23.76 -23.18 35.51
C ILE A 390 24.55 -23.28 36.83
N GLY A 391 25.40 -24.31 36.95
CA GLY A 391 26.34 -24.45 38.05
C GLY A 391 27.53 -23.50 37.94
N GLU A 392 28.13 -23.14 39.08
CA GLU A 392 29.38 -22.37 39.14
C GLU A 392 30.53 -23.04 38.36
N ASP A 393 30.55 -24.37 38.31
CA ASP A 393 31.52 -25.17 37.56
C ASP A 393 31.34 -25.12 36.03
N GLU A 394 30.18 -24.68 35.55
CA GLU A 394 29.89 -24.51 34.13
C GLU A 394 30.29 -23.12 33.59
N VAL A 395 30.61 -22.18 34.49
CA VAL A 395 30.95 -20.81 34.14
C VAL A 395 32.37 -20.71 33.57
N LEU A 396 32.48 -20.13 32.37
CA LEU A 396 33.74 -19.94 31.65
C LEU A 396 34.36 -18.55 31.86
N GLY A 397 33.53 -17.55 32.17
CA GLY A 397 33.98 -16.19 32.37
C GLY A 397 32.88 -15.27 32.89
N VAL A 398 33.31 -14.17 33.51
CA VAL A 398 32.50 -13.02 33.94
C VAL A 398 32.90 -11.83 33.08
N HIS A 399 31.92 -11.21 32.43
CA HIS A 399 32.11 -10.25 31.36
C HIS A 399 31.60 -8.86 31.72
N ASP A 400 32.32 -7.84 31.31
CA ASP A 400 31.93 -6.45 31.51
C ASP A 400 31.06 -6.01 30.32
N VAL A 401 29.81 -5.64 30.59
CA VAL A 401 28.83 -5.23 29.57
C VAL A 401 28.34 -3.81 29.83
N GLU A 402 28.51 -2.92 28.86
CA GLU A 402 27.94 -1.58 28.90
C GLU A 402 26.47 -1.59 28.40
N PHE A 403 25.52 -1.42 29.31
CA PHE A 403 24.10 -1.29 28.97
C PHE A 403 23.77 0.10 28.43
N GLY A 404 23.15 0.16 27.25
CA GLY A 404 22.92 1.41 26.52
C GLY A 404 24.16 1.93 25.77
N GLY A 405 25.25 1.15 25.76
CA GLY A 405 26.49 1.49 25.06
C GLY A 405 26.39 1.44 23.53
N THR A 406 27.52 1.65 22.86
CA THR A 406 27.66 1.66 21.39
C THR A 406 28.89 0.86 20.94
N SER A 407 29.16 0.78 19.64
CA SER A 407 30.37 0.12 19.13
C SER A 407 31.67 0.72 19.68
N ALA A 408 31.65 1.97 20.16
CA ALA A 408 32.78 2.66 20.77
C ALA A 408 33.02 2.34 22.27
N THR A 409 32.30 1.36 22.82
CA THR A 409 32.45 0.96 24.23
C THR A 409 33.89 0.58 24.58
N SER A 410 34.33 0.93 25.78
CA SER A 410 35.58 0.42 26.38
C SER A 410 35.37 -0.88 27.17
N ALA A 411 34.12 -1.28 27.41
CA ALA A 411 33.79 -2.55 28.03
C ALA A 411 34.04 -3.72 27.08
N GLU A 412 33.97 -4.96 27.59
CA GLU A 412 34.12 -6.13 26.75
C GLU A 412 32.97 -6.22 25.74
N PHE A 413 31.73 -6.04 26.20
CA PHE A 413 30.55 -5.99 25.33
C PHE A 413 29.73 -4.75 25.58
N PHE A 414 28.83 -4.44 24.64
CA PHE A 414 27.73 -3.52 24.89
C PHE A 414 26.39 -4.19 24.57
N CYS A 415 25.33 -3.71 25.21
CA CYS A 415 23.98 -4.17 24.98
C CYS A 415 23.03 -2.97 25.02
N ARG A 416 22.43 -2.62 23.88
CA ARG A 416 21.48 -1.49 23.75
C ARG A 416 20.10 -1.89 23.26
N GLN A 417 19.90 -3.16 22.93
CA GLN A 417 18.67 -3.69 22.38
C GLN A 417 18.27 -4.99 23.07
N THR A 418 16.96 -5.22 23.14
CA THR A 418 16.37 -6.48 23.58
C THR A 418 15.76 -7.20 22.37
N TYR A 419 16.12 -8.47 22.18
CA TYR A 419 15.56 -9.34 21.15
C TYR A 419 14.47 -10.23 21.75
N PHE A 420 13.22 -9.99 21.34
CA PHE A 420 12.09 -10.82 21.74
C PHE A 420 12.01 -12.03 20.81
N HIS A 421 12.39 -13.20 21.30
CA HIS A 421 12.61 -14.37 20.45
C HIS A 421 11.30 -14.90 19.85
N GLY A 422 10.20 -14.85 20.59
CA GLY A 422 8.88 -15.32 20.13
C GLY A 422 8.27 -14.42 19.05
N GLU A 423 8.47 -13.11 19.17
CA GLU A 423 7.97 -12.11 18.22
C GLU A 423 8.98 -11.78 17.11
N ARG A 424 10.24 -12.22 17.26
CA ARG A 424 11.36 -12.01 16.34
C ARG A 424 11.58 -10.54 16.02
N LYS A 425 11.61 -9.72 17.06
CA LYS A 425 11.78 -8.26 16.97
C LYS A 425 12.89 -7.78 17.90
N TRP A 426 13.55 -6.71 17.48
CA TRP A 426 14.44 -5.91 18.32
C TRP A 426 13.71 -4.67 18.78
N ILE A 427 13.77 -4.39 20.07
CA ILE A 427 13.35 -3.10 20.64
C ILE A 427 14.50 -2.50 21.43
N THR A 428 14.41 -1.19 21.71
CA THR A 428 15.39 -0.51 22.54
C THR A 428 15.39 -1.13 23.94
N LEU A 429 16.59 -1.36 24.49
CA LEU A 429 16.74 -1.87 25.84
C LEU A 429 16.11 -0.88 26.83
N ASP A 430 15.22 -1.38 27.68
CA ASP A 430 14.60 -0.65 28.78
C ASP A 430 15.07 -1.23 30.12
N ALA A 431 15.12 -0.41 31.16
CA ALA A 431 15.50 -0.86 32.50
C ALA A 431 14.61 -2.00 33.02
N ALA A 432 13.34 -2.06 32.59
CA ALA A 432 12.43 -3.15 32.90
C ALA A 432 12.86 -4.49 32.31
N HIS A 433 13.60 -4.51 31.20
CA HIS A 433 14.08 -5.75 30.57
C HIS A 433 15.25 -6.39 31.31
N LEU A 434 15.99 -5.62 32.13
CA LEU A 434 17.15 -6.13 32.89
C LEU A 434 16.75 -7.07 34.05
N ARG A 435 15.45 -7.19 34.33
CA ARG A 435 14.90 -8.04 35.38
C ARG A 435 13.90 -9.01 34.80
N CYS A 436 14.03 -10.28 35.19
CA CYS A 436 13.12 -11.32 34.75
C CYS A 436 11.72 -11.07 35.34
N GLU A 437 10.67 -11.30 34.55
CA GLU A 437 9.29 -11.18 35.02
C GLU A 437 8.95 -12.17 36.16
N HIS A 438 9.70 -13.28 36.27
CA HIS A 438 9.56 -14.24 37.36
C HIS A 438 10.27 -13.79 38.66
N ALA A 439 11.19 -12.82 38.56
CA ALA A 439 11.97 -12.32 39.68
C ALA A 439 11.26 -11.12 40.35
N GLY A 440 10.40 -11.42 41.32
CA GLY A 440 9.69 -10.44 42.14
C GLY A 440 8.22 -10.30 41.73
N GLY A 441 7.31 -10.50 42.70
CA GLY A 441 5.86 -10.50 42.53
C GLY A 441 5.27 -9.14 42.11
N ARG A 442 5.60 -8.69 40.90
CA ARG A 442 4.92 -7.56 40.26
C ARG A 442 3.46 -7.94 40.08
N THR A 443 2.57 -7.11 40.63
CA THR A 443 1.19 -7.04 40.19
C THR A 443 1.20 -6.75 38.69
N ARG A 444 0.91 -7.79 37.89
CA ARG A 444 0.81 -7.68 36.44
C ARG A 444 -0.24 -6.61 36.13
N ALA A 445 0.12 -5.60 35.33
CA ALA A 445 -0.88 -4.68 34.81
C ALA A 445 -1.98 -5.50 34.10
N PRO A 446 -3.27 -5.15 34.26
CA PRO A 446 -4.34 -5.91 33.64
C PRO A 446 -4.13 -5.92 32.12
N ASP A 447 -4.27 -7.09 31.49
CA ASP A 447 -4.01 -7.25 30.06
C ASP A 447 -4.90 -6.32 29.20
N PHE A 448 -6.11 -6.02 29.71
CA PHE A 448 -7.12 -5.18 29.10
C PHE A 448 -7.78 -4.32 30.17
N VAL A 449 -8.29 -3.15 29.79
CA VAL A 449 -8.93 -2.20 30.72
C VAL A 449 -10.36 -1.88 30.29
N PRO A 450 -11.29 -1.61 31.25
CA PRO A 450 -12.68 -1.29 30.94
C PRO A 450 -12.85 -0.22 29.88
N GLY A 451 -13.82 -0.45 28.99
CA GLY A 451 -14.13 0.35 27.81
C GLY A 451 -13.31 0.01 26.57
N GLU A 452 -12.23 -0.79 26.66
CA GLU A 452 -11.52 -1.27 25.46
C GLU A 452 -12.41 -2.15 24.60
N THR A 453 -12.23 -2.07 23.28
CA THR A 453 -12.94 -2.90 22.31
C THR A 453 -12.06 -4.05 21.82
N LEU A 454 -12.60 -5.27 21.91
CA LEU A 454 -11.90 -6.53 21.70
C LEU A 454 -12.65 -7.41 20.70
N LEU A 455 -11.92 -8.20 19.93
CA LEU A 455 -12.48 -9.28 19.11
C LEU A 455 -12.54 -10.56 19.95
N VAL A 456 -13.74 -11.11 20.09
CA VAL A 456 -14.00 -12.26 20.96
C VAL A 456 -14.65 -13.39 20.17
N ARG A 457 -14.14 -14.60 20.35
CA ARG A 457 -14.76 -15.81 19.82
C ARG A 457 -15.91 -16.25 20.73
N VAL A 458 -17.12 -15.79 20.44
CA VAL A 458 -18.36 -16.03 21.24
C VAL A 458 -18.78 -17.51 21.26
N LYS A 459 -18.44 -18.28 20.24
CA LYS A 459 -18.53 -19.76 20.26
C LYS A 459 -17.21 -20.32 19.79
N THR A 460 -16.61 -21.26 20.51
CA THR A 460 -15.29 -21.82 20.17
C THR A 460 -15.23 -22.50 18.80
N SER A 461 -16.36 -23.01 18.32
CA SER A 461 -16.54 -23.58 16.98
C SER A 461 -16.75 -22.54 15.87
N SER A 462 -17.03 -21.28 16.22
CA SER A 462 -17.24 -20.22 15.23
C SER A 462 -15.92 -19.77 14.62
N PRO A 463 -15.81 -19.72 13.28
CA PRO A 463 -14.68 -19.08 12.61
C PRO A 463 -14.78 -17.55 12.61
N ILE A 464 -15.86 -16.99 13.15
CA ILE A 464 -16.08 -15.55 13.27
C ILE A 464 -15.85 -15.09 14.71
N SER A 465 -15.04 -14.03 14.86
CA SER A 465 -14.88 -13.28 16.11
C SER A 465 -15.74 -12.02 16.11
N GLU A 466 -16.39 -11.72 17.21
CA GLU A 466 -17.28 -10.58 17.34
C GLU A 466 -16.64 -9.42 18.10
N PRO A 467 -16.89 -8.16 17.68
CA PRO A 467 -16.47 -7.00 18.44
C PRO A 467 -17.27 -6.89 19.74
N CYS A 468 -16.56 -6.69 20.84
CA CYS A 468 -17.13 -6.55 22.17
C CYS A 468 -16.45 -5.41 22.93
N GLU A 469 -17.19 -4.70 23.77
CA GLU A 469 -16.66 -3.74 24.73
C GLU A 469 -16.38 -4.45 26.06
N LEU A 470 -15.18 -4.27 26.63
CA LEU A 470 -14.84 -4.80 27.95
C LEU A 470 -15.54 -3.99 29.05
N ILE A 471 -16.38 -4.64 29.86
CA ILE A 471 -17.08 -3.99 30.97
C ILE A 471 -16.23 -4.06 32.24
N ALA A 472 -15.76 -5.26 32.59
CA ALA A 472 -14.97 -5.51 33.78
C ALA A 472 -14.14 -6.80 33.65
N SER A 473 -13.10 -6.92 34.46
CA SER A 473 -12.34 -8.15 34.66
C SER A 473 -12.32 -8.51 36.14
N SER A 474 -12.53 -9.78 36.46
CA SER A 474 -12.40 -10.34 37.81
C SER A 474 -11.29 -11.39 37.83
N GLU A 475 -10.61 -11.52 38.98
CA GLU A 475 -9.65 -12.61 39.21
C GLU A 475 -10.24 -13.61 40.20
N GLU A 476 -10.31 -14.88 39.80
CA GLU A 476 -10.76 -15.96 40.66
C GLU A 476 -9.79 -17.15 40.54
N GLY A 477 -9.15 -17.54 41.64
CA GLY A 477 -8.22 -18.68 41.67
C GLY A 477 -7.02 -18.58 40.72
N GLY A 478 -6.48 -17.37 40.49
CA GLY A 478 -5.36 -17.14 39.58
C GLY A 478 -5.73 -17.14 38.09
N LYS A 479 -7.03 -17.13 37.76
CA LYS A 479 -7.54 -17.00 36.39
C LYS A 479 -8.37 -15.73 36.27
N THR A 480 -8.07 -14.93 35.25
CA THR A 480 -8.84 -13.72 34.93
C THR A 480 -10.05 -14.07 34.05
N GLU A 481 -11.23 -13.67 34.49
CA GLU A 481 -12.48 -13.71 33.74
C GLU A 481 -12.87 -12.31 33.28
N TYR A 482 -13.40 -12.21 32.07
CA TYR A 482 -13.73 -10.95 31.42
C TYR A 482 -15.22 -10.91 31.13
N ARG A 483 -15.91 -9.88 31.64
CA ARG A 483 -17.30 -9.57 31.32
C ARG A 483 -17.34 -8.52 30.22
N LEU A 484 -17.98 -8.85 29.09
CA LEU A 484 -17.99 -8.01 27.90
C LEU A 484 -19.40 -7.79 27.37
N ARG A 485 -19.61 -6.64 26.74
CA ARG A 485 -20.82 -6.29 25.98
C ARG A 485 -20.62 -6.57 24.51
N ARG A 486 -21.57 -7.27 23.87
CA ARG A 486 -21.52 -7.52 22.43
C ARG A 486 -21.91 -6.26 21.66
N LEU A 487 -21.15 -5.96 20.63
CA LEU A 487 -21.49 -4.94 19.65
C LEU A 487 -22.01 -5.68 18.41
N LEU A 488 -23.33 -5.66 18.21
CA LEU A 488 -24.00 -6.50 17.23
C LEU A 488 -23.83 -5.93 15.81
N ARG A 489 -23.76 -6.76 14.79
CA ARG A 489 -23.64 -6.30 13.40
C ARG A 489 -24.99 -5.80 12.92
N ARG A 490 -25.07 -4.55 12.47
CA ARG A 490 -26.35 -3.92 12.11
C ARG A 490 -27.10 -4.72 11.05
N ARG A 491 -26.41 -5.15 9.98
CA ARG A 491 -27.00 -5.96 8.90
C ARG A 491 -27.62 -7.28 9.35
N GLU A 492 -27.29 -7.79 10.54
CA GLU A 492 -27.80 -9.05 11.09
C GLU A 492 -28.99 -8.83 12.02
N VAL A 493 -29.09 -7.67 12.67
CA VAL A 493 -30.09 -7.39 13.72
C VAL A 493 -31.10 -6.31 13.37
N ASP A 494 -30.87 -5.56 12.30
CA ASP A 494 -31.75 -4.51 11.78
C ASP A 494 -32.38 -4.98 10.45
N PRO A 495 -33.66 -5.42 10.45
CA PRO A 495 -34.35 -5.87 9.24
C PRO A 495 -34.42 -4.81 8.14
N GLU A 496 -34.42 -3.53 8.51
CA GLU A 496 -34.50 -2.39 7.57
C GLU A 496 -33.13 -2.05 6.96
N ALA A 497 -32.04 -2.55 7.56
CA ALA A 497 -30.67 -2.24 7.15
C ALA A 497 -29.85 -3.48 6.77
N ARG A 498 -30.45 -4.47 6.09
CA ARG A 498 -29.73 -5.66 5.59
C ARG A 498 -28.55 -5.34 4.66
N ALA A 499 -28.57 -4.18 4.00
CA ALA A 499 -27.49 -3.68 3.15
C ALA A 499 -26.45 -2.82 3.90
N ALA A 500 -26.59 -2.64 5.22
CA ALA A 500 -25.63 -1.92 6.05
C ALA A 500 -24.22 -2.50 5.90
N ARG A 501 -23.21 -1.67 6.12
CA ARG A 501 -21.80 -2.05 5.94
C ARG A 501 -21.39 -3.20 6.87
N PRO A 502 -20.43 -4.04 6.48
CA PRO A 502 -20.08 -5.24 7.26
C PRO A 502 -19.49 -4.91 8.64
N ASN A 503 -18.88 -3.74 8.77
CA ASN A 503 -18.27 -3.22 9.99
C ASN A 503 -19.13 -2.19 10.73
N GLU A 504 -20.40 -2.02 10.35
CA GLU A 504 -21.37 -1.19 11.07
C GLU A 504 -21.98 -1.97 12.24
N LEU A 505 -21.87 -1.41 13.43
CA LEU A 505 -22.28 -2.04 14.68
C LEU A 505 -23.46 -1.32 15.33
N VAL A 506 -24.17 -2.08 16.17
CA VAL A 506 -25.27 -1.65 17.03
C VAL A 506 -24.85 -1.87 18.47
N TYR A 507 -24.98 -0.83 19.29
CA TYR A 507 -24.77 -0.92 20.73
C TYR A 507 -25.88 -1.76 21.36
N SER A 508 -25.55 -2.78 22.15
CA SER A 508 -26.56 -3.68 22.72
C SER A 508 -26.34 -3.91 24.21
N ASP A 509 -27.37 -4.37 24.91
CA ASP A 509 -27.28 -4.81 26.31
C ASP A 509 -26.91 -6.29 26.45
N VAL A 510 -26.51 -6.95 25.35
CA VAL A 510 -26.15 -8.37 25.37
C VAL A 510 -24.75 -8.55 25.95
N GLU A 511 -24.68 -9.07 27.18
CA GLU A 511 -23.42 -9.36 27.86
C GLU A 511 -22.97 -10.82 27.67
N LEU A 512 -21.66 -11.06 27.80
CA LEU A 512 -21.07 -12.40 27.86
C LEU A 512 -19.85 -12.43 28.78
N GLU A 513 -19.54 -13.61 29.30
CA GLU A 513 -18.33 -13.85 30.07
C GLU A 513 -17.39 -14.79 29.31
N CYS A 514 -16.08 -14.48 29.35
CA CYS A 514 -15.09 -15.32 28.72
C CYS A 514 -13.71 -15.23 29.39
N LYS A 515 -12.87 -16.23 29.09
CA LYS A 515 -11.46 -16.29 29.52
C LYS A 515 -10.55 -15.73 28.43
N LYS A 516 -9.33 -15.32 28.81
CA LYS A 516 -8.32 -14.72 27.91
C LYS A 516 -8.16 -15.43 26.56
N HIS A 517 -8.11 -16.78 26.54
CA HIS A 517 -7.92 -17.57 25.31
C HIS A 517 -9.06 -17.44 24.28
N ARG A 518 -10.20 -16.82 24.63
CA ARG A 518 -11.30 -16.52 23.71
C ARG A 518 -11.19 -15.14 23.07
N ILE A 519 -10.32 -14.28 23.59
CA ILE A 519 -10.02 -12.95 23.05
C ILE A 519 -8.98 -13.13 21.95
N VAL A 520 -9.35 -12.75 20.72
CA VAL A 520 -8.51 -12.86 19.53
C VAL A 520 -7.51 -11.69 19.46
N GLY A 521 -7.95 -10.49 19.86
CA GLY A 521 -7.13 -9.28 19.85
C GLY A 521 -7.95 -8.02 20.08
N ARG A 522 -7.31 -6.86 19.98
CA ARG A 522 -7.99 -5.55 20.03
C ARG A 522 -8.63 -5.21 18.69
N CYS A 523 -9.74 -4.48 18.74
CA CYS A 523 -10.31 -3.77 17.59
C CYS A 523 -10.54 -2.30 17.94
N HIS A 524 -10.86 -1.49 16.93
CA HIS A 524 -11.16 -0.07 17.10
C HIS A 524 -12.61 0.18 16.73
N VAL A 525 -13.43 0.64 17.68
CA VAL A 525 -14.83 1.02 17.41
C VAL A 525 -15.01 2.50 17.67
N ARG A 526 -15.63 3.22 16.73
CA ARG A 526 -15.90 4.64 16.87
C ARG A 526 -17.37 4.96 16.56
N PHE A 527 -17.96 5.84 17.35
CA PHE A 527 -19.28 6.37 17.09
C PHE A 527 -19.28 7.41 15.97
N PHE A 528 -20.23 7.30 15.04
CA PHE A 528 -20.57 8.32 14.05
C PHE A 528 -22.09 8.55 14.08
N PRO A 529 -22.57 9.80 14.09
CA PRO A 529 -23.99 10.09 13.99
C PRO A 529 -24.63 9.43 12.75
N ALA A 530 -25.88 9.01 12.87
CA ALA A 530 -26.58 8.39 11.75
C ALA A 530 -26.65 9.36 10.54
N GLY A 531 -26.26 8.86 9.36
CA GLY A 531 -26.20 9.66 8.13
C GLY A 531 -24.92 10.49 7.96
N ALA A 532 -24.00 10.50 8.94
CA ALA A 532 -22.71 11.13 8.78
C ALA A 532 -21.83 10.40 7.76
N GLU A 533 -20.93 11.14 7.11
CA GLU A 533 -19.87 10.55 6.30
C GLU A 533 -18.89 9.78 7.19
N ILE A 534 -18.65 8.52 6.84
CA ILE A 534 -17.71 7.67 7.58
C ILE A 534 -16.31 7.92 7.03
N ALA A 535 -15.41 8.42 7.87
CA ALA A 535 -14.04 8.74 7.48
C ALA A 535 -13.11 7.50 7.52
N THR A 536 -12.07 7.50 6.68
CA THR A 536 -10.98 6.51 6.71
C THR A 536 -10.27 6.52 8.09
N PRO A 537 -9.95 5.34 8.68
CA PRO A 537 -10.01 3.98 8.11
C PRO A 537 -11.34 3.24 8.29
N TYR A 538 -12.34 3.83 8.97
CA TYR A 538 -13.62 3.19 9.23
C TYR A 538 -14.44 2.93 7.96
N ASP A 539 -14.12 3.66 6.89
CA ASP A 539 -14.71 3.50 5.57
C ASP A 539 -14.15 2.34 4.74
N ARG A 540 -13.32 1.47 5.32
CA ARG A 540 -12.72 0.31 4.64
C ARG A 540 -13.27 -1.02 5.11
N ASP A 541 -14.57 -1.08 5.40
CA ASP A 541 -15.32 -2.32 5.62
C ASP A 541 -14.68 -3.31 6.62
N GLY A 542 -14.02 -2.78 7.66
CA GLY A 542 -13.42 -3.59 8.72
C GLY A 542 -11.93 -3.92 8.56
N VAL A 543 -11.28 -3.45 7.49
CA VAL A 543 -9.83 -3.53 7.35
C VAL A 543 -9.13 -2.84 8.54
N GLY A 544 -8.05 -3.44 9.05
CA GLY A 544 -7.37 -2.98 10.26
C GLY A 544 -8.16 -3.14 11.56
N ALA A 545 -9.22 -3.97 11.57
CA ALA A 545 -10.13 -4.17 12.70
C ALA A 545 -10.83 -2.86 13.14
N CYS A 546 -11.12 -1.99 12.15
CA CYS A 546 -11.81 -0.73 12.35
C CYS A 546 -13.32 -0.88 12.08
N PHE A 547 -14.13 -0.67 13.10
CA PHE A 547 -15.58 -0.72 13.09
C PHE A 547 -16.16 0.62 13.49
N PHE A 548 -17.40 0.87 13.09
CA PHE A 548 -18.09 2.06 13.52
C PHE A 548 -19.48 1.73 14.06
N LEU A 549 -19.98 2.63 14.89
CA LEU A 549 -21.26 2.50 15.57
C LEU A 549 -22.12 3.72 15.26
N SER A 550 -23.38 3.48 14.91
CA SER A 550 -24.34 4.54 14.57
C SER A 550 -25.69 4.38 15.29
N HIS A 551 -26.01 3.16 15.70
CA HIS A 551 -27.31 2.80 16.29
C HIS A 551 -27.12 2.04 17.62
N GLY A 552 -28.14 2.08 18.46
CA GLY A 552 -28.30 1.26 19.66
C GLY A 552 -29.53 0.36 19.55
N GLN A 553 -29.55 -0.70 20.32
CA GLN A 553 -30.69 -1.59 20.46
C GLN A 553 -31.54 -1.12 21.64
N VAL A 554 -32.83 -0.93 21.41
CA VAL A 554 -33.83 -0.61 22.44
C VAL A 554 -34.93 -1.65 22.34
N THR A 555 -35.42 -2.12 23.48
CA THR A 555 -36.56 -3.05 23.52
C THR A 555 -37.85 -2.25 23.55
N ASP A 556 -38.79 -2.56 22.64
CA ASP A 556 -40.12 -1.93 22.68
C ASP A 556 -41.01 -2.52 23.81
N GLU A 557 -42.21 -1.96 23.96
CA GLU A 557 -43.16 -2.36 25.00
C GLU A 557 -43.59 -3.84 24.88
N GLU A 558 -43.48 -4.42 23.69
CA GLU A 558 -43.76 -5.84 23.42
C GLU A 558 -42.55 -6.76 23.64
N GLY A 559 -41.40 -6.24 24.08
CA GLY A 559 -40.20 -7.03 24.32
C GLY A 559 -39.36 -7.31 23.07
N VAL A 560 -39.67 -6.65 21.94
CA VAL A 560 -38.98 -6.84 20.66
C VAL A 560 -37.83 -5.84 20.53
N PRO A 561 -36.60 -6.30 20.25
CA PRO A 561 -35.47 -5.40 20.05
C PRO A 561 -35.60 -4.63 18.72
N ARG A 562 -35.46 -3.30 18.79
CA ARG A 562 -35.38 -2.39 17.64
C ARG A 562 -34.06 -1.64 17.63
N CYS A 563 -33.57 -1.34 16.43
CA CYS A 563 -32.38 -0.53 16.24
C CYS A 563 -32.79 0.94 16.07
N VAL A 564 -32.28 1.82 16.93
CA VAL A 564 -32.52 3.27 16.88
C VAL A 564 -31.20 4.04 16.76
N PRO A 565 -31.15 5.17 16.03
CA PRO A 565 -29.95 6.01 16.00
C PRO A 565 -29.52 6.43 17.40
N LEU A 566 -28.21 6.40 17.68
CA LEU A 566 -27.69 6.96 18.93
C LEU A 566 -27.51 8.48 18.79
N GLU A 567 -27.88 9.21 19.86
CA GLU A 567 -27.66 10.65 19.95
C GLU A 567 -26.19 11.00 20.28
N ALA A 568 -25.49 10.12 21.01
CA ALA A 568 -24.12 10.32 21.43
C ALA A 568 -23.36 9.00 21.52
N ALA A 569 -22.02 9.09 21.60
CA ALA A 569 -21.16 7.94 21.83
C ALA A 569 -21.47 7.30 23.20
N PRO A 570 -21.51 5.95 23.29
CA PRO A 570 -21.71 5.27 24.57
C PRO A 570 -20.63 5.64 25.60
N ALA A 571 -21.04 6.10 26.78
CA ALA A 571 -20.13 6.69 27.77
C ALA A 571 -19.10 5.70 28.35
N THR A 572 -19.42 4.41 28.39
CA THR A 572 -18.51 3.37 28.91
C THR A 572 -17.48 2.93 27.86
N MET A 573 -17.76 3.14 26.58
CA MET A 573 -16.93 2.63 25.49
C MET A 573 -15.83 3.63 25.12
N ARG A 574 -14.58 3.20 25.20
CA ARG A 574 -13.45 3.99 24.72
C ARG A 574 -13.54 4.11 23.20
N GLN A 575 -13.56 5.33 22.71
CA GLN A 575 -13.62 5.59 21.28
C GLN A 575 -12.30 5.22 20.61
N GLY A 576 -12.40 4.60 19.43
CA GLY A 576 -11.28 4.44 18.53
C GLY A 576 -10.75 5.79 18.01
N TYR A 577 -9.61 5.72 17.32
CA TYR A 577 -8.93 6.87 16.73
C TYR A 577 -9.90 7.79 16.00
N ASP A 578 -9.75 9.10 16.20
CA ASP A 578 -10.55 10.11 15.53
C ASP A 578 -9.82 10.66 14.31
N PRO A 579 -10.30 10.38 13.07
CA PRO A 579 -9.70 10.93 11.86
C PRO A 579 -9.75 12.47 11.79
N ALA A 580 -10.66 13.10 12.55
CA ALA A 580 -10.78 14.56 12.59
C ALA A 580 -9.82 15.22 13.59
N THR A 581 -9.19 14.45 14.49
CA THR A 581 -8.24 15.03 15.46
C THR A 581 -6.95 15.43 14.74
N PRO A 582 -6.54 16.72 14.81
CA PRO A 582 -5.29 17.17 14.20
C PRO A 582 -4.07 16.45 14.80
N MET A 583 -3.21 15.94 13.95
CA MET A 583 -1.96 15.26 14.32
C MET A 583 -0.83 15.73 13.41
N ALA A 584 0.37 15.92 13.98
CA ALA A 584 1.56 16.16 13.20
C ALA A 584 1.93 14.89 12.40
N LYS A 585 1.72 14.93 11.07
CA LYS A 585 2.03 13.81 10.17
C LYS A 585 3.54 13.69 9.95
N LEU A 586 4.02 12.46 9.85
CA LEU A 586 5.40 12.17 9.48
C LEU A 586 5.61 12.52 8.00
N ARG A 587 6.68 13.27 7.70
CA ARG A 587 7.08 13.59 6.32
C ARG A 587 7.72 12.36 5.66
N GLY A 588 7.00 11.78 4.70
CA GLY A 588 7.37 10.53 4.03
C GLY A 588 8.17 10.73 2.74
N LEU A 589 9.15 9.86 2.52
CA LEU A 589 9.85 9.64 1.24
C LEU A 589 9.50 8.24 0.73
N ASP A 590 8.77 8.18 -0.38
CA ASP A 590 8.32 6.92 -0.99
C ASP A 590 9.28 6.52 -2.14
N LEU A 591 10.08 5.48 -1.89
CA LEU A 591 11.07 4.96 -2.83
C LEU A 591 10.47 3.82 -3.65
N PHE A 592 10.75 3.80 -4.96
CA PHE A 592 10.15 2.83 -5.88
C PHE A 592 8.61 2.91 -5.85
N CYS A 593 8.08 4.14 -5.85
CA CYS A 593 6.69 4.41 -5.48
C CYS A 593 5.66 3.84 -6.48
N GLY A 594 6.08 3.51 -7.71
CA GLY A 594 5.20 3.07 -8.77
C GLY A 594 4.06 4.07 -8.98
N GLY A 595 2.86 3.54 -9.23
CA GLY A 595 1.63 4.36 -9.32
C GLY A 595 1.10 4.88 -7.97
N GLY A 596 1.75 4.57 -6.84
CA GLY A 596 1.43 5.13 -5.52
C GLY A 596 0.54 4.30 -4.60
N ASN A 597 0.15 3.07 -4.97
CA ASN A 597 -0.76 2.27 -4.16
C ASN A 597 -0.25 2.00 -2.73
N PHE A 598 1.05 1.74 -2.57
CA PHE A 598 1.63 1.46 -1.26
C PHE A 598 1.70 2.72 -0.40
N GLY A 599 2.25 3.81 -0.94
CA GLY A 599 2.26 5.11 -0.28
C GLY A 599 0.87 5.60 0.11
N ARG A 600 -0.11 5.48 -0.78
CA ARG A 600 -1.51 5.87 -0.49
C ARG A 600 -2.11 5.07 0.67
N GLY A 601 -1.86 3.76 0.71
CA GLY A 601 -2.32 2.93 1.84
C GLY A 601 -1.71 3.36 3.18
N LEU A 602 -0.48 3.86 3.18
CA LEU A 602 0.19 4.40 4.37
C LEU A 602 -0.37 5.77 4.77
N GLU A 603 -0.66 6.65 3.81
CA GLU A 603 -1.32 7.94 4.05
C GLU A 603 -2.75 7.79 4.59
N ASP A 604 -3.51 6.82 4.04
CA ASP A 604 -4.85 6.47 4.51
C ASP A 604 -4.83 5.97 5.98
N GLY A 605 -3.68 5.54 6.51
CA GLY A 605 -3.47 5.26 7.93
C GLY A 605 -3.42 6.51 8.83
N GLY A 606 -3.38 7.71 8.26
CA GLY A 606 -3.53 9.00 8.94
C GLY A 606 -2.25 9.62 9.51
N GLY A 607 -1.26 8.81 9.87
CA GLY A 607 -0.02 9.28 10.53
C GLY A 607 1.10 9.78 9.60
N ILE A 608 0.97 9.60 8.29
CA ILE A 608 2.02 9.86 7.30
C ILE A 608 1.47 10.79 6.20
N GLU A 609 2.33 11.67 5.69
CA GLU A 609 2.10 12.44 4.47
C GLU A 609 3.32 12.31 3.56
N MET A 610 3.16 11.79 2.36
CA MET A 610 4.27 11.63 1.42
C MET A 610 4.63 12.99 0.83
N LYS A 611 5.85 13.47 1.11
CA LYS A 611 6.38 14.74 0.59
C LYS A 611 7.29 14.53 -0.60
N TRP A 612 7.86 13.34 -0.75
CA TRP A 612 8.75 12.99 -1.86
C TRP A 612 8.39 11.62 -2.41
N ALA A 613 8.42 11.50 -3.74
CA ALA A 613 8.14 10.26 -4.45
C ALA A 613 9.23 10.01 -5.51
N ASN A 614 9.80 8.81 -5.52
CA ASN A 614 10.82 8.41 -6.49
C ASN A 614 10.39 7.20 -7.31
N ASP A 615 10.41 7.36 -8.63
CA ASP A 615 10.31 6.27 -9.59
C ASP A 615 11.01 6.66 -10.91
N TYR A 616 11.43 5.68 -11.70
CA TYR A 616 12.07 5.90 -13.00
C TYR A 616 11.08 5.85 -14.17
N ASP A 617 9.89 5.24 -13.96
CA ASP A 617 8.83 5.15 -14.96
C ASP A 617 7.96 6.42 -14.97
N SER A 618 7.85 7.05 -16.14
CA SER A 618 7.11 8.31 -16.27
C SER A 618 5.62 8.12 -16.05
N LYS A 619 5.03 7.04 -16.58
CA LYS A 619 3.58 6.82 -16.50
C LYS A 619 3.17 6.50 -15.06
N ALA A 620 3.99 5.71 -14.36
CA ALA A 620 3.82 5.43 -12.94
C ALA A 620 3.86 6.73 -12.11
N MET A 621 4.87 7.58 -12.33
CA MET A 621 4.98 8.87 -11.64
C MET A 621 3.79 9.79 -11.92
N HIS A 622 3.31 9.87 -13.16
CA HIS A 622 2.12 10.66 -13.49
C HIS A 622 0.85 10.10 -12.83
N THR A 623 0.73 8.77 -12.75
CA THR A 623 -0.37 8.10 -12.04
C THR A 623 -0.32 8.38 -10.55
N TYR A 624 0.87 8.33 -9.94
CA TYR A 624 1.09 8.69 -8.54
C TYR A 624 0.62 10.12 -8.29
N MET A 625 1.16 11.07 -9.05
CA MET A 625 0.89 12.49 -8.86
C MET A 625 -0.56 12.87 -9.13
N ALA A 626 -1.23 12.22 -10.08
CA ALA A 626 -2.65 12.41 -10.35
C ALA A 626 -3.53 12.05 -9.14
N ASN A 627 -3.07 11.18 -8.24
CA ASN A 627 -3.81 10.69 -7.07
C ASN A 627 -3.36 11.30 -5.74
N THR A 628 -2.37 12.18 -5.76
CA THR A 628 -2.01 12.98 -4.57
C THR A 628 -3.16 13.90 -4.17
N GLU A 629 -3.32 14.15 -2.86
CA GLU A 629 -4.33 15.10 -2.37
C GLU A 629 -4.03 16.52 -2.80
N SER A 630 -2.74 16.86 -2.80
CA SER A 630 -2.21 18.16 -3.22
C SER A 630 -0.95 17.95 -4.06
N PRO A 631 -1.03 18.01 -5.40
CA PRO A 631 0.13 17.78 -6.27
C PRO A 631 1.33 18.69 -6.00
N GLU A 632 1.10 19.90 -5.47
CA GLU A 632 2.18 20.83 -5.14
C GLU A 632 2.87 20.51 -3.80
N ALA A 633 2.24 19.71 -2.93
CA ALA A 633 2.80 19.28 -1.66
C ALA A 633 3.77 18.11 -1.79
N VAL A 634 3.76 17.42 -2.95
CA VAL A 634 4.62 16.26 -3.22
C VAL A 634 5.63 16.59 -4.30
N ALA A 635 6.90 16.34 -4.03
CA ALA A 635 7.97 16.55 -4.98
C ALA A 635 8.35 15.24 -5.69
N ALA A 636 8.01 15.16 -6.97
CA ALA A 636 8.36 14.02 -7.83
C ALA A 636 9.85 14.04 -8.23
N PHE A 637 10.54 12.92 -8.00
CA PHE A 637 11.84 12.62 -8.57
C PHE A 637 11.70 11.52 -9.64
N LEU A 638 11.53 11.93 -10.90
CA LEU A 638 11.48 11.02 -12.05
C LEU A 638 12.89 10.63 -12.50
N GLY A 639 13.43 9.54 -11.98
CA GLY A 639 14.81 9.11 -12.25
C GLY A 639 15.22 7.88 -11.45
N SER A 640 16.45 7.40 -11.67
CA SER A 640 16.98 6.28 -10.88
C SER A 640 17.09 6.67 -9.41
N ILE A 641 16.83 5.71 -8.52
CA ILE A 641 17.10 5.87 -7.09
C ILE A 641 18.59 6.17 -6.83
N ASP A 642 19.49 5.64 -7.67
CA ASP A 642 20.93 5.88 -7.58
C ASP A 642 21.29 7.36 -7.78
N ASP A 643 20.59 8.03 -8.68
CA ASP A 643 20.80 9.45 -8.97
C ASP A 643 20.30 10.31 -7.81
N LEU A 644 19.10 9.99 -7.29
CA LEU A 644 18.55 10.64 -6.10
C LEU A 644 19.52 10.51 -4.92
N GLN A 645 20.04 9.30 -4.71
CA GLN A 645 20.95 9.03 -3.61
C GLN A 645 22.27 9.77 -3.77
N ARG A 646 22.85 9.78 -4.97
CA ARG A 646 24.09 10.51 -5.27
C ARG A 646 23.93 11.99 -4.98
N LEU A 647 22.83 12.61 -5.43
CA LEU A 647 22.55 14.02 -5.19
C LEU A 647 22.45 14.32 -3.68
N ALA A 648 21.73 13.48 -2.93
CA ALA A 648 21.59 13.65 -1.48
C ALA A 648 22.93 13.46 -0.72
N ILE A 649 23.71 12.42 -1.06
CA ILE A 649 25.06 12.18 -0.49
C ILE A 649 25.97 13.39 -0.75
N GLN A 650 25.91 13.96 -1.96
CA GLN A 650 26.70 15.12 -2.36
C GLN A 650 26.17 16.47 -1.84
N GLY A 651 25.11 16.48 -1.03
CA GLY A 651 24.54 17.72 -0.48
C GLY A 651 23.82 18.60 -1.51
N LYS A 652 23.49 18.04 -2.69
CA LYS A 652 22.76 18.76 -3.76
C LYS A 652 21.26 18.69 -3.49
N PHE A 653 20.85 19.22 -2.34
CA PHE A 653 19.46 19.25 -1.92
C PHE A 653 18.64 20.18 -2.81
N ALA A 654 17.38 19.81 -3.04
CA ALA A 654 16.45 20.53 -3.89
C ALA A 654 15.02 20.17 -3.47
N ARG A 655 14.00 20.82 -4.06
CA ARG A 655 12.59 20.49 -3.77
C ARG A 655 12.30 18.98 -3.85
N ASN A 656 12.86 18.29 -4.83
CA ASN A 656 12.70 16.84 -5.06
C ASN A 656 13.89 15.98 -4.58
N VAL A 657 14.85 16.57 -3.87
CA VAL A 657 15.98 15.88 -3.22
C VAL A 657 16.02 16.37 -1.77
N PRO A 658 15.33 15.69 -0.83
CA PRO A 658 15.16 16.20 0.53
C PRO A 658 16.49 16.46 1.23
N ALA A 659 16.53 17.47 2.08
CA ALA A 659 17.66 17.70 2.95
C ALA A 659 17.69 16.68 4.10
N ILE A 660 18.88 16.41 4.62
CA ILE A 660 19.04 15.54 5.79
C ILE A 660 18.40 16.20 7.01
N GLY A 661 17.38 15.53 7.57
CA GLY A 661 16.54 16.03 8.67
C GLY A 661 15.10 16.33 8.26
N GLU A 662 14.80 16.32 6.96
CA GLU A 662 13.44 16.54 6.46
C GLU A 662 12.61 15.25 6.35
N VAL A 663 13.27 14.10 6.27
CA VAL A 663 12.60 12.80 6.12
C VAL A 663 12.39 12.17 7.51
N ASP A 664 11.13 12.00 7.90
CA ASP A 664 10.73 11.33 9.14
C ASP A 664 10.35 9.86 8.92
N PHE A 665 9.88 9.53 7.71
CA PHE A 665 9.45 8.18 7.32
C PHE A 665 9.99 7.81 5.93
N ILE A 666 10.44 6.56 5.75
CA ILE A 666 10.80 6.02 4.44
C ILE A 666 10.00 4.76 4.14
N SER A 667 9.33 4.71 2.99
CA SER A 667 8.78 3.47 2.42
C SER A 667 9.59 3.00 1.22
N GLY A 668 9.57 1.69 0.98
CA GLY A 668 10.15 1.11 -0.23
C GLY A 668 9.42 -0.14 -0.68
N GLY A 669 9.20 -0.27 -1.99
CA GLY A 669 8.78 -1.49 -2.67
C GLY A 669 9.85 -1.93 -3.67
N SER A 670 11.06 -2.25 -3.19
CA SER A 670 12.24 -2.44 -4.07
C SER A 670 11.97 -3.47 -5.18
N PRO A 671 12.45 -3.23 -6.42
CA PRO A 671 12.09 -4.05 -7.57
C PRO A 671 12.49 -5.52 -7.36
N CYS A 672 11.45 -6.34 -7.42
CA CYS A 672 11.46 -7.76 -7.14
C CYS A 672 12.08 -8.70 -8.22
N PRO A 673 12.33 -8.35 -9.51
CA PRO A 673 12.77 -9.34 -10.49
C PRO A 673 14.00 -10.17 -10.07
N GLY A 674 14.96 -9.59 -9.35
CA GLY A 674 16.14 -10.31 -8.85
C GLY A 674 15.83 -11.44 -7.85
N PHE A 675 14.67 -11.37 -7.19
CA PHE A 675 14.23 -12.29 -6.14
C PHE A 675 12.96 -13.07 -6.53
N SER A 676 12.27 -12.67 -7.60
CA SER A 676 11.04 -13.28 -8.07
C SER A 676 11.22 -14.74 -8.48
N ARG A 677 10.20 -15.57 -8.22
CA ARG A 677 10.13 -16.95 -8.75
C ARG A 677 9.90 -17.01 -10.26
N LEU A 678 9.41 -15.92 -10.86
CA LEU A 678 9.10 -15.83 -12.28
C LEU A 678 10.32 -15.47 -13.14
N THR A 679 11.47 -15.21 -12.52
CA THR A 679 12.70 -14.85 -13.23
C THR A 679 13.48 -16.11 -13.58
N ASN A 680 13.62 -16.38 -14.88
CA ASN A 680 14.25 -17.60 -15.40
C ASN A 680 15.74 -17.69 -15.06
N ASP A 681 16.48 -16.57 -15.15
CA ASP A 681 17.90 -16.50 -14.79
C ASP A 681 18.17 -15.29 -13.90
N LYS A 682 18.50 -15.56 -12.63
CA LYS A 682 18.80 -14.56 -11.60
C LYS A 682 20.26 -14.10 -11.61
N THR A 683 21.11 -14.74 -12.41
CA THR A 683 22.57 -14.51 -12.40
C THR A 683 23.02 -13.42 -13.36
N THR A 684 22.15 -12.99 -14.27
CA THR A 684 22.44 -11.93 -15.24
C THR A 684 22.82 -10.61 -14.55
N ALA A 685 23.65 -9.79 -15.22
CA ALA A 685 24.09 -8.50 -14.70
C ALA A 685 22.91 -7.58 -14.30
N GLN A 686 21.84 -7.58 -15.09
CA GLN A 686 20.64 -6.80 -14.78
C GLN A 686 19.94 -7.30 -13.50
N GLN A 687 19.85 -8.62 -13.30
CA GLN A 687 19.24 -9.16 -12.10
C GLN A 687 20.10 -8.95 -10.85
N ARG A 688 21.43 -9.04 -10.95
CA ARG A 688 22.33 -8.67 -9.84
C ARG A 688 22.23 -7.19 -9.49
N LYS A 689 22.13 -6.30 -10.50
CA LYS A 689 21.82 -4.87 -10.28
C LYS A 689 20.47 -4.72 -9.57
N ASN A 690 19.42 -5.43 -10.00
CA ASN A 690 18.12 -5.38 -9.33
C ASN A 690 18.22 -5.87 -7.87
N GLN A 691 18.96 -6.94 -7.59
CA GLN A 691 19.18 -7.45 -6.24
C GLN A 691 19.90 -6.43 -5.34
N SER A 692 20.87 -5.72 -5.89
CA SER A 692 21.63 -4.70 -5.15
C SER A 692 20.80 -3.50 -4.71
N LEU A 693 19.59 -3.29 -5.26
CA LEU A 693 18.71 -2.19 -4.84
C LEU A 693 18.17 -2.35 -3.41
N VAL A 694 18.26 -3.55 -2.83
CA VAL A 694 18.05 -3.76 -1.39
C VAL A 694 19.11 -3.02 -0.56
N ALA A 695 20.37 -3.01 -1.02
CA ALA A 695 21.42 -2.24 -0.39
C ALA A 695 21.17 -0.73 -0.54
N ALA A 696 20.66 -0.26 -1.69
CA ALA A 696 20.26 1.15 -1.86
C ALA A 696 19.26 1.57 -0.78
N PHE A 697 18.22 0.77 -0.52
CA PHE A 697 17.25 1.05 0.55
C PHE A 697 17.91 1.16 1.94
N GLY A 698 18.76 0.21 2.31
CA GLY A 698 19.54 0.28 3.56
C GLY A 698 20.43 1.53 3.63
N SER A 699 20.93 1.99 2.49
CA SER A 699 21.75 3.19 2.40
C SER A 699 20.96 4.50 2.52
N PHE A 700 19.71 4.55 2.06
CA PHE A 700 18.81 5.66 2.36
C PHE A 700 18.50 5.76 3.86
N ILE A 701 18.35 4.61 4.55
CA ILE A 701 18.19 4.58 6.01
C ILE A 701 19.46 5.11 6.69
N ASP A 702 20.64 4.69 6.24
CA ASP A 702 21.92 5.17 6.77
C ASP A 702 22.10 6.68 6.57
N LEU A 703 21.72 7.18 5.40
CA LEU A 703 21.86 8.58 5.01
C LEU A 703 20.88 9.51 5.76
N TYR A 704 19.58 9.22 5.69
CA TYR A 704 18.52 10.10 6.19
C TYR A 704 18.15 9.86 7.66
N ARG A 705 18.53 8.70 8.22
CA ARG A 705 18.26 8.33 9.62
C ARG A 705 16.79 8.47 10.04
N PRO A 706 15.77 8.14 9.23
CA PRO A 706 14.36 8.49 9.52
C PRO A 706 13.89 7.92 10.88
N LYS A 707 12.82 8.50 11.45
CA LYS A 707 12.23 8.00 12.69
C LYS A 707 11.61 6.61 12.51
N TYR A 708 11.04 6.38 11.32
CA TYR A 708 10.31 5.17 10.98
C TYR A 708 10.60 4.75 9.54
N GLY A 709 10.34 3.48 9.22
CA GLY A 709 10.20 3.08 7.83
C GLY A 709 9.64 1.69 7.66
N LEU A 710 9.28 1.39 6.42
CA LEU A 710 8.64 0.15 6.03
C LEU A 710 9.10 -0.29 4.63
N LEU A 711 9.70 -1.47 4.56
CA LEU A 711 10.00 -2.14 3.29
C LEU A 711 8.94 -3.21 3.02
N GLU A 712 8.34 -3.20 1.83
CA GLU A 712 7.55 -4.31 1.29
C GLU A 712 8.40 -5.10 0.29
N ASN A 713 8.26 -6.43 0.29
CA ASN A 713 8.77 -7.25 -0.80
C ASN A 713 8.01 -8.59 -0.97
N VAL A 714 8.35 -9.32 -2.03
CA VAL A 714 7.85 -10.67 -2.24
C VAL A 714 8.48 -11.66 -1.26
N PRO A 715 7.78 -12.77 -0.92
CA PRO A 715 8.32 -13.80 -0.03
C PRO A 715 9.62 -14.43 -0.54
N GLY A 716 9.84 -14.43 -1.85
CA GLY A 716 11.05 -14.96 -2.49
C GLY A 716 12.33 -14.15 -2.21
N ILE A 717 12.25 -12.99 -1.55
CA ILE A 717 13.42 -12.28 -1.05
C ILE A 717 14.11 -13.05 0.10
N VAL A 718 13.33 -13.82 0.87
CA VAL A 718 13.85 -14.65 1.96
C VAL A 718 14.33 -15.96 1.37
N HIS A 719 15.64 -16.23 1.47
CA HIS A 719 16.22 -17.45 0.92
C HIS A 719 15.77 -18.71 1.68
N THR A 720 15.74 -19.83 0.96
CA THR A 720 15.45 -21.14 1.55
C THR A 720 16.70 -21.72 2.21
N ARG A 721 16.58 -22.93 2.78
CA ARG A 721 17.63 -23.57 3.58
C ARG A 721 18.98 -23.74 2.85
N ALA A 722 18.98 -23.82 1.51
CA ALA A 722 20.20 -23.83 0.70
C ALA A 722 20.66 -22.39 0.43
N ASN A 723 21.92 -22.07 0.74
CA ASN A 723 22.54 -20.73 0.60
C ASN A 723 22.05 -19.67 1.59
N ARG A 724 21.82 -20.06 2.86
CA ARG A 724 21.47 -19.13 3.96
C ARG A 724 22.53 -18.06 4.22
N ASP A 725 23.80 -18.33 3.88
CA ASP A 725 24.94 -17.42 3.96
C ASP A 725 24.94 -16.32 2.87
N GLN A 726 23.95 -16.33 1.98
CA GLN A 726 23.76 -15.37 0.89
C GLN A 726 22.39 -14.66 0.96
N ASP A 727 21.69 -14.71 2.09
CA ASP A 727 20.37 -14.10 2.26
C ASP A 727 20.46 -12.56 2.36
N VAL A 728 20.20 -11.90 1.23
CA VAL A 728 20.25 -10.44 1.09
C VAL A 728 19.26 -9.73 2.03
N PHE A 729 18.11 -10.36 2.34
CA PHE A 729 17.12 -9.77 3.24
C PHE A 729 17.62 -9.79 4.68
N SER A 730 18.16 -10.92 5.13
CA SER A 730 18.80 -11.04 6.44
C SER A 730 19.98 -10.06 6.57
N GLN A 731 20.77 -9.86 5.51
CA GLN A 731 21.86 -8.88 5.52
C GLN A 731 21.35 -7.44 5.68
N LEU A 732 20.20 -7.10 5.09
CA LEU A 732 19.56 -5.80 5.30
C LEU A 732 19.09 -5.64 6.75
N ILE A 733 18.48 -6.67 7.34
CA ILE A 733 18.09 -6.66 8.76
C ILE A 733 19.31 -6.38 9.63
N CYS A 734 20.43 -7.07 9.41
CA CYS A 734 21.67 -6.82 10.16
C CYS A 734 22.20 -5.40 9.98
N ALA A 735 22.16 -4.87 8.76
CA ALA A 735 22.57 -3.49 8.52
C ALA A 735 21.69 -2.49 9.28
N ILE A 736 20.37 -2.71 9.38
CA ILE A 736 19.44 -1.81 10.09
C ILE A 736 19.60 -1.95 11.62
N VAL A 737 19.67 -3.18 12.14
CA VAL A 737 19.89 -3.46 13.56
C VAL A 737 21.24 -2.90 14.02
N GLY A 738 22.30 -3.08 13.23
CA GLY A 738 23.63 -2.51 13.50
C GLY A 738 23.65 -0.98 13.56
N LEU A 739 22.71 -0.29 12.91
CA LEU A 739 22.56 1.16 13.03
C LEU A 739 21.87 1.60 14.33
N GLY A 740 21.38 0.66 15.15
CA GLY A 740 20.68 0.91 16.40
C GLY A 740 19.16 0.98 16.29
N TYR A 741 18.58 0.64 15.13
CA TYR A 741 17.14 0.67 14.91
C TYR A 741 16.42 -0.52 15.55
N GLN A 742 15.28 -0.24 16.17
CA GLN A 742 14.28 -1.25 16.51
C GLN A 742 13.70 -1.80 15.22
N THR A 743 13.47 -3.12 15.16
CA THR A 743 13.11 -3.78 13.90
C THR A 743 12.15 -4.95 14.13
N GLN A 744 11.15 -5.08 13.27
CA GLN A 744 10.23 -6.23 13.26
C GLN A 744 9.99 -6.71 11.82
N PHE A 745 10.00 -8.03 11.64
CA PHE A 745 9.73 -8.70 10.38
C PHE A 745 8.37 -9.44 10.45
N PHE A 746 7.51 -9.25 9.45
CA PHE A 746 6.24 -9.97 9.39
C PHE A 746 5.79 -10.34 7.98
N PHE A 747 4.92 -11.34 7.90
CA PHE A 747 4.41 -11.94 6.67
C PHE A 747 2.88 -11.84 6.63
N LEU A 748 2.34 -11.21 5.59
CA LEU A 748 0.90 -10.97 5.46
C LEU A 748 0.37 -11.43 4.09
N ASP A 749 -0.89 -11.85 4.09
CA ASP A 749 -1.66 -12.12 2.89
C ASP A 749 -2.67 -11.00 2.65
N ALA A 750 -2.73 -10.47 1.44
CA ALA A 750 -3.71 -9.44 1.06
C ALA A 750 -5.16 -9.90 1.30
N SER A 751 -5.44 -11.20 1.13
CA SER A 751 -6.75 -11.78 1.42
C SER A 751 -7.15 -11.68 2.89
N SER A 752 -6.18 -11.70 3.80
CA SER A 752 -6.42 -11.50 5.24
C SER A 752 -6.66 -10.05 5.62
N CYS A 753 -6.47 -9.13 4.68
CA CYS A 753 -6.66 -7.70 4.82
C CYS A 753 -7.80 -7.17 3.91
N GLY A 754 -8.74 -8.03 3.51
CA GLY A 754 -9.93 -7.62 2.76
C GLY A 754 -9.79 -7.57 1.23
N SER A 755 -8.63 -7.88 0.67
CA SER A 755 -8.46 -7.95 -0.78
C SER A 755 -9.01 -9.26 -1.34
N ALA A 756 -9.71 -9.21 -2.48
CA ALA A 756 -10.14 -10.41 -3.23
C ALA A 756 -8.97 -11.06 -4.03
N GLN A 757 -7.77 -11.13 -3.44
CA GLN A 757 -6.55 -11.60 -4.10
C GLN A 757 -5.69 -12.46 -3.16
N ARG A 758 -5.22 -13.60 -3.67
CA ARG A 758 -4.16 -14.41 -3.03
C ARG A 758 -2.79 -13.81 -3.32
N ARG A 759 -2.36 -12.84 -2.51
CA ARG A 759 -1.07 -12.17 -2.65
C ARG A 759 -0.37 -12.06 -1.30
N SER A 760 0.70 -12.82 -1.13
CA SER A 760 1.50 -12.81 0.08
C SER A 760 2.69 -11.86 -0.04
N ARG A 761 3.02 -11.16 1.04
CA ARG A 761 4.11 -10.16 1.11
C ARG A 761 4.81 -10.18 2.44
N VAL A 762 6.10 -9.90 2.40
CA VAL A 762 6.95 -9.70 3.57
C VAL A 762 7.11 -8.21 3.83
N PHE A 763 7.17 -7.85 5.10
CA PHE A 763 7.31 -6.48 5.55
C PHE A 763 8.41 -6.40 6.61
N LEU A 764 9.29 -5.41 6.46
CA LEU A 764 10.30 -5.06 7.44
C LEU A 764 9.99 -3.65 7.96
N ALA A 765 9.51 -3.56 9.19
CA ALA A 765 9.25 -2.30 9.87
C ALA A 765 10.42 -1.96 10.80
N PHE A 766 10.78 -0.69 10.89
CA PHE A 766 11.79 -0.23 11.83
C PHE A 766 11.42 1.12 12.46
N ALA A 767 11.96 1.39 13.64
CA ALA A 767 11.77 2.62 14.39
C ALA A 767 13.07 3.04 15.11
N ALA A 768 13.39 4.33 15.08
CA ALA A 768 14.53 4.88 15.81
C ALA A 768 14.35 4.68 17.33
N PRO A 769 15.44 4.67 18.11
CA PRO A 769 15.34 4.71 19.57
C PRO A 769 14.46 5.88 20.06
N GLY A 770 13.68 5.64 21.11
CA GLY A 770 12.69 6.59 21.64
C GLY A 770 11.39 6.68 20.85
N CYS A 771 11.29 6.06 19.67
CA CYS A 771 10.04 5.91 18.93
C CYS A 771 9.40 4.54 19.23
N ARG A 772 8.07 4.44 19.30
CA ARG A 772 7.41 3.13 19.48
C ARG A 772 7.40 2.35 18.17
N LEU A 773 8.01 1.16 18.13
CA LEU A 773 7.97 0.28 16.95
C LEU A 773 6.52 -0.05 16.54
N PRO A 774 6.13 0.15 15.26
CA PRO A 774 4.78 -0.17 14.80
C PRO A 774 4.48 -1.66 14.98
N ALA A 775 3.31 -1.96 15.54
CA ALA A 775 2.85 -3.33 15.69
C ALA A 775 2.47 -3.93 14.34
N LYS A 776 2.71 -5.24 14.17
CA LYS A 776 2.19 -6.01 13.04
C LYS A 776 0.65 -5.89 12.97
N PRO A 777 0.06 -5.57 11.81
CA PRO A 777 -1.39 -5.57 11.62
C PRO A 777 -2.00 -6.97 11.83
N PRO A 778 -3.09 -7.11 12.61
CA PRO A 778 -3.74 -8.41 12.78
C PRO A 778 -4.52 -8.82 11.51
N PRO A 779 -4.64 -10.13 11.22
CA PRO A 779 -5.56 -10.62 10.19
C PRO A 779 -7.02 -10.26 10.51
N THR A 780 -7.73 -9.65 9.57
CA THR A 780 -9.13 -9.25 9.76
C THR A 780 -10.11 -10.08 8.93
N HIS A 781 -9.63 -10.64 7.83
CA HIS A 781 -10.41 -11.49 6.95
C HIS A 781 -9.86 -12.91 6.97
N SER A 782 -10.74 -13.90 6.87
CA SER A 782 -10.33 -15.29 6.80
C SER A 782 -9.52 -15.55 5.52
N HIS A 783 -8.85 -16.69 5.46
CA HIS A 783 -8.20 -17.12 4.23
C HIS A 783 -9.19 -17.79 3.28
N PRO A 784 -8.97 -17.74 1.96
CA PRO A 784 -9.71 -18.57 1.01
C PRO A 784 -9.55 -20.08 1.34
N PRO A 785 -10.53 -20.93 0.97
CA PRO A 785 -10.45 -22.37 1.21
C PRO A 785 -9.17 -22.98 0.63
N ASN A 786 -8.66 -24.02 1.27
CA ASN A 786 -7.43 -24.76 0.88
C ASN A 786 -6.13 -23.93 0.94
N THR A 787 -6.13 -22.80 1.65
CA THR A 787 -4.90 -22.07 1.95
C THR A 787 -4.03 -22.89 2.90
N ARG A 788 -2.82 -23.23 2.46
CA ARG A 788 -1.87 -24.04 3.25
C ARG A 788 -1.03 -23.16 4.17
N SER A 789 -0.57 -23.71 5.28
CA SER A 789 0.50 -23.09 6.07
C SER A 789 1.75 -22.90 5.21
N LEU A 790 2.50 -21.82 5.48
CA LEU A 790 3.74 -21.50 4.77
C LEU A 790 4.71 -20.85 5.75
N GLY A 791 5.88 -21.47 5.91
CA GLY A 791 7.03 -20.87 6.60
C GLY A 791 8.03 -20.30 5.60
N LEU A 792 8.68 -19.20 5.97
CA LEU A 792 9.71 -18.51 5.19
C LEU A 792 11.03 -18.53 5.96
N GLY A 793 12.14 -18.76 5.25
CA GLY A 793 13.47 -18.79 5.85
C GLY A 793 13.63 -19.88 6.91
N MET A 794 14.77 -19.86 7.62
CA MET A 794 15.04 -20.76 8.73
C MET A 794 15.99 -20.09 9.74
N LEU A 795 15.60 -20.11 11.00
CA LEU A 795 16.41 -19.72 12.14
C LEU A 795 17.37 -20.87 12.53
N PRO A 796 18.43 -20.58 13.30
CA PRO A 796 19.34 -21.61 13.82
C PRO A 796 18.64 -22.70 14.64
N ILE A 797 17.50 -22.37 15.26
CA ILE A 797 16.66 -23.32 16.02
C ILE A 797 15.80 -24.25 15.14
N GLY A 798 15.92 -24.15 13.81
CA GLY A 798 15.14 -24.95 12.86
C GLY A 798 13.69 -24.47 12.65
N GLU A 799 13.24 -23.45 13.37
CA GLU A 799 11.98 -22.76 13.12
C GLU A 799 12.11 -21.83 11.91
N PRO A 800 11.04 -21.55 11.16
CA PRO A 800 11.08 -20.56 10.07
C PRO A 800 11.25 -19.15 10.62
N MET A 801 11.74 -18.21 9.81
CA MET A 801 11.90 -16.79 10.19
C MET A 801 10.56 -16.05 10.27
N ALA A 802 9.60 -16.41 9.43
CA ALA A 802 8.21 -15.96 9.52
C ALA A 802 7.26 -17.05 9.02
N GLU A 803 6.01 -17.02 9.48
CA GLU A 803 4.98 -17.98 9.09
C GLU A 803 3.67 -17.28 8.74
N ARG A 804 2.89 -17.93 7.88
CA ARG A 804 1.51 -17.53 7.60
C ARG A 804 0.67 -17.71 8.87
N GLU A 805 0.08 -16.61 9.32
CA GLU A 805 -0.91 -16.67 10.39
C GLU A 805 -2.21 -17.32 9.91
N MET A 806 -2.63 -18.34 10.64
CA MET A 806 -3.90 -19.05 10.44
C MET A 806 -4.75 -18.89 11.72
N PRO A 807 -5.31 -17.69 11.95
CA PRO A 807 -6.10 -17.43 13.15
C PRO A 807 -7.31 -18.36 13.22
N ALA A 808 -7.65 -18.81 14.43
CA ALA A 808 -8.80 -19.70 14.65
C ALA A 808 -10.14 -19.01 14.33
N ALA A 809 -10.20 -17.68 14.43
CA ALA A 809 -11.33 -16.89 14.03
C ALA A 809 -10.89 -15.50 13.55
N THR A 810 -11.63 -14.93 12.60
CA THR A 810 -11.44 -13.57 12.10
C THR A 810 -12.76 -12.79 12.14
N PRO A 811 -12.74 -11.45 12.21
CA PRO A 811 -13.97 -10.69 12.23
C PRO A 811 -14.75 -10.74 10.92
N PHE A 812 -14.09 -11.05 9.80
CA PHE A 812 -14.73 -11.12 8.48
C PHE A 812 -14.32 -12.40 7.75
N ARG A 813 -15.18 -12.85 6.83
CA ARG A 813 -14.80 -13.87 5.84
C ARG A 813 -13.96 -13.24 4.72
N PHE A 814 -13.15 -14.05 4.02
CA PHE A 814 -12.46 -13.58 2.82
C PHE A 814 -13.44 -13.02 1.77
N VAL A 815 -12.98 -12.03 1.00
CA VAL A 815 -13.77 -11.39 -0.06
C VAL A 815 -13.62 -12.16 -1.37
N HIS A 816 -14.74 -12.48 -2.02
CA HIS A 816 -14.74 -13.13 -3.34
C HIS A 816 -14.53 -12.12 -4.47
N ALA A 817 -13.94 -12.56 -5.58
CA ALA A 817 -13.77 -11.72 -6.76
C ALA A 817 -15.10 -11.19 -7.31
N GLU A 818 -16.16 -12.00 -7.26
CA GLU A 818 -17.52 -11.59 -7.65
C GLU A 818 -18.04 -10.46 -6.75
N GLU A 819 -17.84 -10.55 -5.44
CA GLU A 819 -18.27 -9.52 -4.49
C GLU A 819 -17.51 -8.22 -4.70
N ALA A 820 -16.20 -8.30 -4.95
CA ALA A 820 -15.35 -7.14 -5.22
C ALA A 820 -15.61 -6.46 -6.59
N ALA A 821 -16.28 -7.15 -7.52
CA ALA A 821 -16.56 -6.65 -8.87
C ALA A 821 -18.06 -6.50 -9.17
N ARG A 822 -18.94 -6.76 -8.19
CA ARG A 822 -20.40 -6.79 -8.37
C ARG A 822 -20.95 -5.45 -8.86
N ASP A 823 -20.32 -4.36 -8.44
CA ASP A 823 -20.69 -3.00 -8.78
C ASP A 823 -20.11 -2.54 -10.13
N LEU A 824 -19.36 -3.37 -10.85
CA LEU A 824 -18.83 -3.00 -12.17
C LEU A 824 -19.87 -3.22 -13.28
N PRO A 825 -20.00 -2.29 -14.26
CA PRO A 825 -20.91 -2.48 -15.38
C PRO A 825 -20.44 -3.58 -16.33
N ALA A 826 -21.38 -4.24 -17.01
CA ALA A 826 -21.07 -5.25 -18.01
C ALA A 826 -20.45 -4.63 -19.27
N ILE A 827 -19.14 -4.80 -19.45
CA ILE A 827 -18.37 -4.29 -20.61
C ILE A 827 -18.44 -5.18 -21.87
N ARG A 828 -19.12 -6.33 -21.80
CA ARG A 828 -19.29 -7.30 -22.91
C ARG A 828 -17.96 -7.70 -23.55
N ASP A 829 -17.79 -7.47 -24.85
CA ASP A 829 -16.58 -7.80 -25.63
C ASP A 829 -15.50 -6.70 -25.57
N ALA A 830 -15.67 -5.71 -24.69
CA ALA A 830 -14.80 -4.55 -24.48
C ALA A 830 -14.62 -3.62 -25.70
N LYS A 831 -15.13 -3.94 -26.89
CA LYS A 831 -14.93 -3.13 -28.12
C LYS A 831 -15.58 -1.74 -28.06
N ALA A 832 -16.47 -1.52 -27.11
CA ALA A 832 -17.09 -0.22 -26.87
C ALA A 832 -16.26 0.71 -25.98
N ASP A 833 -15.20 0.24 -25.32
CA ASP A 833 -14.13 0.99 -24.60
C ASP A 833 -14.55 2.24 -23.77
N VAL A 834 -15.78 2.32 -23.25
CA VAL A 834 -16.19 3.48 -22.43
C VAL A 834 -15.96 3.20 -20.96
N GLY A 835 -15.20 4.07 -20.30
CA GLY A 835 -15.08 4.14 -18.84
C GLY A 835 -16.40 4.57 -18.19
N ARG A 836 -17.45 3.76 -18.29
CA ARG A 836 -18.72 3.98 -17.60
C ARG A 836 -18.61 3.55 -16.13
N ALA A 837 -19.20 4.31 -15.23
CA ALA A 837 -19.53 3.87 -13.88
C ALA A 837 -20.85 3.08 -13.92
N SER A 838 -21.08 2.19 -12.95
CA SER A 838 -22.31 1.40 -12.91
C SER A 838 -23.55 2.26 -12.71
N CYS A 839 -24.58 1.94 -13.49
CA CYS A 839 -25.97 2.26 -13.17
C CYS A 839 -26.57 0.99 -12.57
N GLY A 840 -26.70 0.94 -11.24
CA GLY A 840 -27.28 -0.21 -10.56
C GLY A 840 -27.52 0.07 -9.08
N SER A 841 -28.64 0.72 -8.76
CA SER A 841 -29.31 0.41 -7.48
C SER A 841 -29.55 -1.10 -7.43
N PRO A 842 -29.40 -1.77 -6.27
CA PRO A 842 -29.72 -3.18 -6.14
C PRO A 842 -31.22 -3.36 -6.40
N SER A 843 -31.59 -3.65 -7.64
CA SER A 843 -32.96 -4.00 -7.96
C SER A 843 -33.21 -5.36 -7.32
N SER A 844 -34.05 -5.37 -6.29
CA SER A 844 -34.79 -6.53 -5.85
C SER A 844 -35.41 -7.23 -7.07
N ARG A 845 -34.80 -8.32 -7.53
CA ARG A 845 -35.50 -9.35 -8.29
C ARG A 845 -35.29 -10.64 -7.54
N GLY A 846 -36.37 -11.06 -6.90
CA GLY A 846 -36.44 -12.30 -6.14
C GLY A 846 -36.52 -13.53 -7.04
N ALA A 847 -36.37 -14.67 -6.33
CA ALA A 847 -36.39 -16.06 -6.75
C ALA A 847 -35.15 -16.54 -7.52
#